data_AF-N9WR56-F1
#
_entry.id   AF-N9WR56-F1
#
_cell.length_a   1.000
_cell.length_b   1.000
_cell.length_c   1.000
_cell.angle_alpha   90.00
_cell.angle_beta   90.00
_cell.angle_gamma   90.00
#
_symmetry.space_group_name_H-M   'P 1'
#
loop_
_entity.id
_entity.type
_entity.pdbx_description
1 polymer ?
#
loop_
_entity_poly.entity_id
_entity_poly.type
_entity_poly.pdbx_seq_one_letter_code
_entity_poly.pdbx_strand_id
1 'polypeptide(L)'
;MKKIKMIMIILCTAIFIAMGLSIKVNAKNAVSVMDQKSLDDVSSEEKGPIDDIDKVKGVRQIMAAGVIDENFASAIYDAFQKEGFYGDDTKTIREILGEYSKSIDASNRGIKSIQGIEWLRNTRFIELGNKYDALNPEIKNEISDLSPLSIEYINRINPSSDDVLKWFKNKSNLEIQLGGNPIKNYGKCVGGLQLTYGGRALPLIQSNNLTAIKSGKEKNWKVVKNIRLPELKKDGFDVTFSGKKQNGNQPLTRIEKSITTVNSDAEINYEELNKKNLQIDNIKHSGDLWATLGHEAKDAIDFFKYNSIGGGVDIRLDPDYISYSYETTFRTRIYTPVIAESIAKANIKVTKLITENKSGIKRVKGAKYYLYNANTNSRFSDKQYITDENGEFMIVDNLPSGDYYLLEFEAPNGFNLNKNKVKFSIFVDNNGVRVTGGDKNLNVNAGNIQEDVDVVYIDRYSNDVEVKIEEIPDAVLDHVEMSYIDRETQKEKEVEITQSFLSAQEASAWLSNWINVNKGNAENIGSIDGEVKIKVYYTYTKKLITSDSRSVTNVDFNKKGSYRDDDKNIVSPLAGAKFKLVCTHKHDENCKSKDGKYSNCSDAHSDYTDFITERGCNWSSEAISNKEGKVLFTNINSGVYELTETKVPEGYKEPKTSWTVIVDAANDKFTIEEDNVINDCKLEWNQMDGFTIINEKRFQPVIPDEPTIPNTPDKPIYEETVKQNTPKTEQKIKFNKNAKTGDYSDMSFWSLAALISVITILIIVTQKSRNAKNN
;
A
#
# COMPACT_ATOMS: atom_id res chain seq x y z
N MET A 1 28.65 -48.77 25.91
CA MET A 1 27.24 -49.04 25.52
C MET A 1 26.30 -47.85 25.72
N LYS A 2 25.94 -47.38 26.93
CA LYS A 2 24.91 -46.31 27.10
C LYS A 2 25.09 -45.06 26.20
N LYS A 3 26.30 -44.48 26.10
CA LYS A 3 26.58 -43.33 25.21
C LYS A 3 26.34 -43.63 23.71
N ILE A 4 26.49 -44.88 23.24
CA ILE A 4 26.27 -45.24 21.83
C ILE A 4 24.78 -45.27 21.49
N LYS A 5 23.93 -45.81 22.39
CA LYS A 5 22.46 -45.74 22.21
C LYS A 5 21.96 -44.29 22.17
N MET A 6 22.52 -43.42 23.01
CA MET A 6 22.15 -42.00 23.06
C MET A 6 22.48 -41.26 21.73
N ILE A 7 23.65 -41.53 21.14
CA ILE A 7 24.05 -40.95 19.85
C ILE A 7 23.18 -41.48 18.69
N MET A 8 22.86 -42.78 18.68
CA MET A 8 21.93 -43.34 17.67
C MET A 8 20.54 -42.70 17.73
N ILE A 9 19.99 -42.47 18.93
CA ILE A 9 18.66 -41.85 19.08
C ILE A 9 18.65 -40.43 18.49
N ILE A 10 19.70 -39.65 18.73
CA ILE A 10 19.85 -38.28 18.19
C ILE A 10 20.03 -38.28 16.66
N LEU A 11 20.74 -39.28 16.10
CA LEU A 11 20.83 -39.43 14.63
C LEU A 11 19.48 -39.83 14.01
N CYS A 12 18.72 -40.72 14.65
CA CYS A 12 17.41 -41.14 14.16
C CYS A 12 16.38 -40.00 14.17
N THR A 13 16.32 -39.17 15.22
CA THR A 13 15.39 -38.03 15.25
C THR A 13 15.74 -36.97 14.21
N ALA A 14 17.04 -36.73 13.94
CA ALA A 14 17.46 -35.83 12.85
C ALA A 14 17.00 -36.33 11.46
N ILE A 15 17.05 -37.65 11.21
CA ILE A 15 16.60 -38.26 9.95
C ILE A 15 15.07 -38.17 9.80
N PHE A 16 14.30 -38.42 10.87
CA PHE A 16 12.84 -38.33 10.83
C PHE A 16 12.31 -36.89 10.62
N ILE A 17 13.06 -35.86 10.99
CA ILE A 17 12.68 -34.46 10.73
C ILE A 17 12.99 -34.03 9.29
N ALA A 18 13.91 -34.73 8.60
CA ALA A 18 14.29 -34.45 7.22
C ALA A 18 13.38 -35.08 6.16
N MET A 19 12.57 -36.08 6.53
CA MET A 19 11.62 -36.76 5.64
C MET A 19 10.18 -36.47 6.09
N GLY A 20 9.47 -35.62 5.33
CA GLY A 20 8.13 -35.14 5.65
C GLY A 20 7.03 -36.20 5.55
N LEU A 21 7.01 -37.15 6.49
CA LEU A 21 6.03 -38.24 6.60
C LEU A 21 5.22 -38.08 7.89
N SER A 22 3.99 -37.56 7.77
CA SER A 22 3.05 -37.40 8.88
C SER A 22 2.52 -38.74 9.39
N ILE A 23 3.29 -39.43 10.23
CA ILE A 23 2.83 -40.59 10.99
C ILE A 23 2.13 -40.09 12.26
N LYS A 24 0.86 -40.50 12.47
CA LYS A 24 0.16 -40.32 13.75
C LYS A 24 0.83 -41.19 14.83
N VAL A 25 1.83 -40.65 15.53
CA VAL A 25 2.43 -41.31 16.69
C VAL A 25 1.47 -41.19 17.87
N ASN A 26 0.76 -42.28 18.16
CA ASN A 26 -0.08 -42.39 19.35
C ASN A 26 0.83 -42.49 20.59
N ALA A 27 0.71 -41.56 21.53
CA ALA A 27 1.64 -41.41 22.66
C ALA A 27 1.39 -42.48 23.74
N LYS A 28 2.01 -43.66 23.57
CA LYS A 28 2.04 -44.71 24.59
C LYS A 28 3.34 -44.71 25.39
N ASN A 29 3.18 -44.98 26.69
CA ASN A 29 4.18 -45.44 27.65
C ASN A 29 5.22 -44.41 28.15
N ALA A 30 4.79 -43.60 29.12
CA ALA A 30 5.63 -43.08 30.20
C ALA A 30 5.01 -43.38 31.60
N VAL A 31 4.40 -44.55 31.76
CA VAL A 31 3.92 -45.08 33.05
C VAL A 31 4.78 -46.30 33.42
N SER A 32 5.20 -46.38 34.68
CA SER A 32 6.04 -47.47 35.20
C SER A 32 5.30 -48.80 35.24
N VAL A 33 5.98 -49.89 34.90
CA VAL A 33 5.40 -51.24 34.91
C VAL A 33 5.12 -51.70 36.34
N MET A 34 3.84 -51.65 36.74
CA MET A 34 3.24 -52.52 37.74
C MET A 34 1.89 -52.99 37.19
N ASP A 35 1.74 -54.31 37.09
CA ASP A 35 0.61 -55.13 36.62
C ASP A 35 -0.64 -54.43 36.07
N GLN A 36 -0.75 -54.41 34.73
CA GLN A 36 -2.06 -54.45 34.08
C GLN A 36 -2.65 -55.86 34.23
N LYS A 37 -3.38 -56.10 35.33
CA LYS A 37 -4.45 -57.10 35.32
C LYS A 37 -5.64 -56.58 34.51
N SER A 38 -6.45 -57.49 33.99
CA SER A 38 -7.66 -57.18 33.22
C SER A 38 -8.69 -56.45 34.06
N LEU A 39 -9.12 -55.26 33.60
CA LEU A 39 -10.20 -54.48 34.23
C LEU A 39 -11.60 -55.04 33.96
N ASP A 40 -11.72 -56.06 33.12
CA ASP A 40 -12.96 -56.78 32.82
C ASP A 40 -13.34 -57.82 33.90
N ASP A 41 -12.56 -57.95 34.98
CA ASP A 41 -12.77 -58.92 36.06
C ASP A 41 -12.41 -58.32 37.45
N VAL A 42 -12.96 -57.14 37.73
CA VAL A 42 -12.94 -56.54 39.08
C VAL A 42 -14.20 -56.99 39.81
N SER A 43 -14.04 -57.84 40.82
CA SER A 43 -15.18 -58.41 41.53
C SER A 43 -15.96 -57.33 42.28
N SER A 44 -17.29 -57.34 42.14
CA SER A 44 -18.22 -56.53 42.94
C SER A 44 -18.32 -57.01 44.40
N GLU A 45 -17.31 -57.73 44.87
CA GLU A 45 -17.26 -58.50 46.10
C GLU A 45 -16.05 -58.14 46.98
N GLU A 46 -15.19 -57.20 46.56
CA GLU A 46 -14.16 -56.66 47.47
C GLU A 46 -14.84 -56.13 48.73
N LYS A 47 -14.35 -56.61 49.88
CA LYS A 47 -14.88 -56.27 51.20
C LYS A 47 -14.09 -55.15 51.86
N GLY A 48 -14.73 -54.46 52.78
CA GLY A 48 -14.11 -53.43 53.58
C GLY A 48 -13.18 -53.99 54.68
N PRO A 49 -12.77 -53.12 55.64
CA PRO A 49 -12.94 -51.67 55.56
C PRO A 49 -12.15 -51.07 54.38
N ILE A 50 -12.55 -49.88 53.94
CA ILE A 50 -11.72 -49.03 53.07
C ILE A 50 -10.48 -48.64 53.86
N ASP A 51 -9.29 -48.73 53.26
CA ASP A 51 -8.03 -48.42 53.95
C ASP A 51 -8.02 -46.97 54.47
N ASP A 52 -7.83 -46.79 55.77
CA ASP A 52 -7.92 -45.50 56.47
C ASP A 52 -6.58 -44.74 56.54
N ILE A 53 -5.49 -45.41 56.18
CA ILE A 53 -4.11 -44.91 56.29
C ILE A 53 -3.54 -44.57 54.91
N ASP A 54 -3.60 -45.50 53.95
CA ASP A 54 -3.17 -45.29 52.56
C ASP A 54 -4.34 -44.82 51.70
N LYS A 55 -4.48 -43.49 51.59
CA LYS A 55 -5.44 -42.85 50.69
C LYS A 55 -5.36 -43.37 49.24
N VAL A 56 -4.18 -43.71 48.71
CA VAL A 56 -4.05 -44.19 47.33
C VAL A 56 -4.66 -45.59 47.20
N LYS A 57 -4.51 -46.44 48.22
CA LYS A 57 -5.20 -47.73 48.30
C LYS A 57 -6.71 -47.54 48.51
N GLY A 58 -7.14 -46.75 49.50
CA GLY A 58 -8.56 -46.52 49.78
C GLY A 58 -9.34 -45.94 48.59
N VAL A 59 -8.74 -44.99 47.85
CA VAL A 59 -9.30 -44.48 46.58
C VAL A 59 -9.41 -45.59 45.53
N ARG A 60 -8.40 -46.45 45.38
CA ARG A 60 -8.47 -47.59 44.44
C ARG A 60 -9.57 -48.59 44.79
N GLN A 61 -9.86 -48.82 46.07
CA GLN A 61 -10.98 -49.67 46.49
C GLN A 61 -12.34 -49.05 46.12
N ILE A 62 -12.49 -47.74 46.28
CA ILE A 62 -13.67 -46.98 45.83
C ILE A 62 -13.79 -47.02 44.29
N MET A 63 -12.67 -46.92 43.56
CA MET A 63 -12.67 -47.09 42.10
C MET A 63 -13.04 -48.52 41.66
N ALA A 64 -12.53 -49.54 42.36
CA ALA A 64 -12.83 -50.95 42.11
C ALA A 64 -14.32 -51.28 42.33
N ALA A 65 -14.98 -50.59 43.28
CA ALA A 65 -16.44 -50.65 43.43
C ALA A 65 -17.22 -50.12 42.21
N GLY A 66 -16.58 -49.38 41.29
CA GLY A 66 -17.17 -48.85 40.06
C GLY A 66 -17.16 -47.33 39.95
N VAL A 67 -16.50 -46.60 40.86
CA VAL A 67 -16.31 -45.16 40.74
C VAL A 67 -15.13 -44.86 39.81
N ILE A 68 -15.36 -44.90 38.50
CA ILE A 68 -14.28 -44.94 37.50
C ILE A 68 -13.43 -43.65 37.39
N ASP A 69 -13.87 -42.54 37.98
CA ASP A 69 -13.18 -41.25 37.97
C ASP A 69 -12.36 -41.08 39.27
N GLU A 70 -11.04 -41.03 39.15
CA GLU A 70 -10.11 -40.95 40.30
C GLU A 70 -10.32 -39.67 41.14
N ASN A 71 -10.71 -38.55 40.51
CA ASN A 71 -10.99 -37.30 41.22
C ASN A 71 -12.29 -37.40 42.02
N PHE A 72 -13.30 -38.10 41.50
CA PHE A 72 -14.56 -38.35 42.21
C PHE A 72 -14.38 -39.39 43.32
N ALA A 73 -13.66 -40.48 43.07
CA ALA A 73 -13.29 -41.46 44.08
C ALA A 73 -12.47 -40.85 45.24
N SER A 74 -11.54 -39.93 44.92
CA SER A 74 -10.80 -39.13 45.91
C SER A 74 -11.70 -38.15 46.69
N ALA A 75 -12.75 -37.60 46.08
CA ALA A 75 -13.72 -36.77 46.78
C ALA A 75 -14.57 -37.56 47.78
N ILE A 76 -15.02 -38.76 47.39
CA ILE A 76 -15.70 -39.71 48.28
C ILE A 76 -14.77 -40.10 49.43
N TYR A 77 -13.52 -40.47 49.13
CA TYR A 77 -12.51 -40.81 50.15
C TYR A 77 -12.28 -39.67 51.16
N ASP A 78 -12.11 -38.43 50.70
CA ASP A 78 -11.89 -37.28 51.59
C ASP A 78 -13.09 -37.02 52.50
N ALA A 79 -14.32 -37.24 52.00
CA ALA A 79 -15.54 -37.13 52.78
C ALA A 79 -15.72 -38.28 53.78
N PHE A 80 -15.23 -39.48 53.45
CA PHE A 80 -15.19 -40.66 54.32
C PHE A 80 -14.18 -40.46 55.46
N GLN A 81 -12.95 -40.06 55.12
CA GLN A 81 -11.89 -39.76 56.07
C GLN A 81 -12.27 -38.63 57.04
N LYS A 82 -12.93 -37.57 56.56
CA LYS A 82 -13.44 -36.47 57.39
C LYS A 82 -14.45 -36.91 58.44
N GLU A 83 -15.31 -37.89 58.13
CA GLU A 83 -16.37 -38.37 59.02
C GLU A 83 -15.96 -39.65 59.79
N GLY A 84 -14.74 -40.16 59.59
CA GLY A 84 -14.25 -41.40 60.18
C GLY A 84 -14.97 -42.67 59.68
N PHE A 85 -15.53 -42.62 58.47
CA PHE A 85 -16.39 -43.67 57.93
C PHE A 85 -15.65 -44.52 56.89
N TYR A 86 -15.27 -45.75 57.28
CA TYR A 86 -14.53 -46.68 56.42
C TYR A 86 -15.27 -48.02 56.19
N GLY A 87 -16.41 -48.22 56.87
CA GLY A 87 -17.16 -49.49 56.84
C GLY A 87 -16.54 -50.58 57.70
N ASP A 88 -16.80 -51.83 57.33
CA ASP A 88 -16.38 -53.05 58.02
C ASP A 88 -16.09 -54.19 57.02
N ASP A 89 -15.50 -55.29 57.48
CA ASP A 89 -15.11 -56.45 56.67
C ASP A 89 -16.27 -57.44 56.39
N THR A 90 -17.47 -57.17 56.90
CA THR A 90 -18.65 -57.98 56.60
C THR A 90 -19.25 -57.59 55.25
N LYS A 91 -19.15 -56.31 54.88
CA LYS A 91 -19.75 -55.67 53.70
C LYS A 91 -18.80 -55.54 52.52
N THR A 92 -19.36 -55.48 51.31
CA THR A 92 -18.66 -55.04 50.11
C THR A 92 -18.44 -53.53 50.10
N ILE A 93 -17.45 -53.03 49.34
CA ILE A 93 -17.25 -51.58 49.18
C ILE A 93 -18.51 -50.87 48.64
N ARG A 94 -19.31 -51.53 47.78
CA ARG A 94 -20.60 -50.98 47.29
C ARG A 94 -21.65 -50.81 48.38
N GLU A 95 -21.70 -51.71 49.35
CA GLU A 95 -22.62 -51.59 50.49
C GLU A 95 -22.18 -50.48 51.44
N ILE A 96 -20.86 -50.33 51.65
CA ILE A 96 -20.26 -49.24 52.44
C ILE A 96 -20.55 -47.87 51.77
N LEU A 97 -20.38 -47.76 50.45
CA LEU A 97 -20.81 -46.58 49.67
C LEU A 97 -22.33 -46.30 49.84
N GLY A 98 -23.14 -47.37 49.88
CA GLY A 98 -24.59 -47.29 50.08
C GLY A 98 -25.02 -46.81 51.47
N GLU A 99 -24.22 -47.07 52.50
CA GLU A 99 -24.51 -46.68 53.88
C GLU A 99 -24.16 -45.21 54.19
N TYR A 100 -23.17 -44.62 53.49
CA TYR A 100 -22.73 -43.24 53.74
C TYR A 100 -23.87 -42.23 53.55
N SER A 101 -24.12 -41.42 54.59
CA SER A 101 -25.32 -40.58 54.72
C SER A 101 -25.04 -39.12 55.09
N LYS A 102 -23.79 -38.68 54.90
CA LYS A 102 -23.35 -37.29 55.12
C LYS A 102 -23.23 -36.57 53.76
N SER A 103 -22.36 -35.56 53.67
CA SER A 103 -22.15 -34.73 52.47
C SER A 103 -20.80 -35.00 51.83
N ILE A 104 -20.71 -34.91 50.50
CA ILE A 104 -19.45 -35.05 49.75
C ILE A 104 -19.15 -33.74 49.02
N ASP A 105 -17.94 -33.19 49.21
CA ASP A 105 -17.47 -32.01 48.49
C ASP A 105 -16.52 -32.41 47.36
N ALA A 106 -17.08 -32.40 46.16
CA ALA A 106 -16.42 -32.70 44.90
C ALA A 106 -16.33 -31.45 43.98
N SER A 107 -16.50 -30.24 44.54
CA SER A 107 -16.36 -28.99 43.78
C SER A 107 -14.93 -28.78 43.27
N ASN A 108 -14.82 -28.35 42.01
CA ASN A 108 -13.56 -28.01 41.32
C ASN A 108 -12.41 -29.02 41.57
N ARG A 109 -12.64 -30.30 41.23
CA ARG A 109 -11.64 -31.38 41.33
C ARG A 109 -11.18 -31.93 39.98
N GLY A 110 -11.69 -31.42 38.86
CA GLY A 110 -11.37 -31.94 37.52
C GLY A 110 -12.08 -33.25 37.19
N ILE A 111 -13.24 -33.49 37.81
CA ILE A 111 -14.08 -34.68 37.58
C ILE A 111 -14.70 -34.62 36.19
N LYS A 112 -14.71 -35.73 35.48
CA LYS A 112 -15.25 -35.87 34.11
C LYS A 112 -16.39 -36.88 34.03
N SER A 113 -16.39 -37.91 34.89
CA SER A 113 -17.47 -38.88 35.02
C SER A 113 -17.99 -38.95 36.46
N ILE A 114 -19.30 -39.12 36.59
CA ILE A 114 -19.98 -39.40 37.86
C ILE A 114 -20.39 -40.87 38.00
N GLN A 115 -19.99 -41.75 37.06
CA GLN A 115 -20.26 -43.18 37.17
C GLN A 115 -19.67 -43.73 38.49
N GLY A 116 -20.51 -44.47 39.22
CA GLY A 116 -20.31 -44.86 40.61
C GLY A 116 -21.23 -44.11 41.59
N ILE A 117 -21.80 -42.96 41.21
CA ILE A 117 -22.76 -42.19 42.03
C ILE A 117 -24.02 -42.99 42.37
N GLU A 118 -24.40 -43.95 41.53
CA GLU A 118 -25.52 -44.87 41.73
C GLU A 118 -25.41 -45.71 43.02
N TRP A 119 -24.21 -45.85 43.59
CA TRP A 119 -23.97 -46.60 44.81
C TRP A 119 -24.15 -45.76 46.08
N LEU A 120 -24.12 -44.42 45.99
CA LEU A 120 -24.19 -43.48 47.13
C LEU A 120 -25.63 -43.28 47.67
N ARG A 121 -26.36 -44.37 47.84
CA ARG A 121 -27.84 -44.41 47.97
C ARG A 121 -28.44 -43.68 49.18
N ASN A 122 -27.68 -43.51 50.26
CA ASN A 122 -28.11 -42.79 51.47
C ASN A 122 -27.53 -41.37 51.60
N THR A 123 -26.60 -40.98 50.73
CA THR A 123 -25.88 -39.69 50.80
C THR A 123 -26.87 -38.53 50.71
N ARG A 124 -26.65 -37.46 51.46
CA ARG A 124 -27.60 -36.33 51.55
C ARG A 124 -27.34 -35.23 50.54
N PHE A 125 -26.07 -34.98 50.25
CA PHE A 125 -25.64 -33.85 49.44
C PHE A 125 -24.32 -34.20 48.75
N ILE A 126 -24.26 -34.05 47.43
CA ILE A 126 -23.01 -34.13 46.66
C ILE A 126 -22.85 -32.83 45.90
N GLU A 127 -21.77 -32.11 46.20
CA GLU A 127 -21.37 -30.92 45.48
C GLU A 127 -20.51 -31.28 44.28
N LEU A 128 -21.02 -31.14 43.06
CA LEU A 128 -20.25 -31.32 41.82
C LEU A 128 -20.02 -29.98 41.09
N GLY A 129 -20.53 -28.87 41.61
CA GLY A 129 -20.53 -27.58 40.97
C GLY A 129 -19.16 -26.93 40.85
N ASN A 130 -19.00 -26.13 39.79
CA ASN A 130 -17.84 -25.27 39.54
C ASN A 130 -18.05 -23.90 40.21
N LYS A 131 -17.31 -23.65 41.28
CA LYS A 131 -17.38 -22.43 42.09
C LYS A 131 -16.16 -21.53 41.93
N TYR A 132 -16.23 -20.33 42.52
CA TYR A 132 -15.09 -19.42 42.70
C TYR A 132 -14.46 -19.52 44.11
N ASP A 133 -15.22 -20.05 45.08
CA ASP A 133 -14.85 -20.21 46.48
C ASP A 133 -14.59 -21.68 46.88
N ALA A 134 -14.39 -22.57 45.90
CA ALA A 134 -13.83 -23.91 46.12
C ALA A 134 -12.31 -23.85 46.37
N LEU A 135 -11.75 -24.92 46.94
CA LEU A 135 -10.32 -25.00 47.29
C LEU A 135 -9.36 -24.83 46.10
N ASN A 136 -9.77 -25.27 44.91
CA ASN A 136 -8.96 -25.20 43.68
C ASN A 136 -9.77 -24.52 42.55
N PRO A 137 -10.02 -23.21 42.60
CA PRO A 137 -11.02 -22.56 41.75
C PRO A 137 -10.77 -22.77 40.25
N GLU A 138 -9.51 -22.91 39.82
CA GLU A 138 -9.14 -23.13 38.42
C GLU A 138 -9.40 -24.57 37.89
N ILE A 139 -9.46 -25.58 38.76
CA ILE A 139 -9.58 -26.99 38.34
C ILE A 139 -11.05 -27.35 38.12
N LYS A 140 -11.64 -26.82 37.04
CA LYS A 140 -13.06 -27.04 36.73
C LYS A 140 -13.38 -28.51 36.50
N ASN A 141 -14.50 -28.98 37.06
CA ASN A 141 -15.16 -30.22 36.67
C ASN A 141 -15.71 -30.07 35.23
N GLU A 142 -15.60 -31.14 34.43
CA GLU A 142 -16.01 -31.22 33.02
C GLU A 142 -17.13 -32.25 32.83
N ILE A 143 -17.94 -32.50 33.88
CA ILE A 143 -19.03 -33.48 33.85
C ILE A 143 -19.97 -33.13 32.70
N SER A 144 -20.15 -34.05 31.77
CA SER A 144 -20.93 -33.82 30.54
C SER A 144 -21.94 -34.93 30.22
N ASP A 145 -21.95 -36.00 31.00
CA ASP A 145 -22.93 -37.08 30.92
C ASP A 145 -23.54 -37.37 32.30
N LEU A 146 -24.86 -37.27 32.39
CA LEU A 146 -25.66 -37.59 33.57
C LEU A 146 -26.33 -38.98 33.48
N SER A 147 -25.99 -39.78 32.47
CA SER A 147 -26.51 -41.14 32.30
C SER A 147 -26.41 -42.03 33.56
N PRO A 148 -25.37 -41.97 34.41
CA PRO A 148 -25.33 -42.74 35.66
C PRO A 148 -26.51 -42.49 36.62
N LEU A 149 -27.21 -41.36 36.48
CA LEU A 149 -28.42 -41.04 37.24
C LEU A 149 -29.73 -41.41 36.51
N SER A 150 -29.67 -41.92 35.28
CA SER A 150 -30.86 -42.17 34.44
C SER A 150 -31.59 -43.47 34.78
N ILE A 151 -32.91 -43.48 34.59
CA ILE A 151 -33.74 -44.68 34.75
C ILE A 151 -33.27 -45.81 33.81
N GLU A 152 -32.82 -45.49 32.59
CA GLU A 152 -32.31 -46.49 31.64
C GLU A 152 -31.02 -47.16 32.13
N TYR A 153 -30.04 -46.36 32.57
CA TYR A 153 -28.76 -46.85 33.08
C TYR A 153 -28.96 -47.72 34.33
N ILE A 154 -29.78 -47.26 35.27
CA ILE A 154 -30.05 -47.97 36.53
C ILE A 154 -30.79 -49.29 36.29
N ASN A 155 -31.77 -49.32 35.38
CA ASN A 155 -32.40 -50.59 34.95
C ASN A 155 -31.39 -51.54 34.30
N ARG A 156 -30.44 -51.03 33.50
CA ARG A 156 -29.41 -51.87 32.86
C ARG A 156 -28.45 -52.51 33.86
N ILE A 157 -28.06 -51.82 34.92
CA ILE A 157 -27.14 -52.36 35.94
C ILE A 157 -27.83 -53.14 37.07
N ASN A 158 -29.15 -53.02 37.23
CA ASN A 158 -29.94 -53.77 38.20
C ASN A 158 -31.38 -54.03 37.70
N PRO A 159 -31.58 -54.92 36.72
CA PRO A 159 -32.87 -55.13 36.04
C PRO A 159 -33.95 -55.82 36.89
N SER A 160 -33.65 -56.19 38.13
CA SER A 160 -34.53 -56.93 39.06
C SER A 160 -35.17 -56.04 40.14
N SER A 161 -35.19 -54.72 39.95
CA SER A 161 -35.68 -53.75 40.93
C SER A 161 -36.81 -52.89 40.39
N ASP A 162 -38.07 -53.24 40.67
CA ASP A 162 -39.25 -52.41 40.34
C ASP A 162 -39.19 -50.98 40.94
N ASP A 163 -38.34 -50.79 41.96
CA ASP A 163 -38.18 -49.55 42.72
C ASP A 163 -37.10 -48.58 42.17
N VAL A 164 -36.84 -48.55 40.85
CA VAL A 164 -35.93 -47.55 40.24
C VAL A 164 -36.37 -46.09 40.52
N LEU A 165 -37.68 -45.85 40.67
CA LEU A 165 -38.20 -44.55 41.11
C LEU A 165 -37.95 -44.22 42.60
N LYS A 166 -37.33 -45.13 43.35
CA LYS A 166 -36.93 -44.97 44.76
C LYS A 166 -35.44 -45.30 44.99
N TRP A 167 -34.62 -45.25 43.92
CA TRP A 167 -33.25 -45.76 43.93
C TRP A 167 -32.37 -45.11 45.01
N PHE A 168 -32.47 -43.80 45.16
CA PHE A 168 -31.91 -43.09 46.30
C PHE A 168 -32.90 -43.18 47.47
N LYS A 169 -32.43 -43.76 48.57
CA LYS A 169 -33.30 -44.27 49.65
C LYS A 169 -33.50 -43.27 50.79
N ASN A 170 -32.83 -42.13 50.73
CA ASN A 170 -32.92 -41.10 51.75
C ASN A 170 -34.26 -40.34 51.68
N LYS A 171 -35.04 -40.38 52.77
CA LYS A 171 -36.34 -39.68 52.90
C LYS A 171 -36.26 -38.16 52.69
N SER A 172 -35.07 -37.55 52.80
CA SER A 172 -34.84 -36.12 52.58
C SER A 172 -34.36 -35.79 51.16
N ASN A 173 -34.29 -36.78 50.27
CA ASN A 173 -33.57 -36.77 48.98
C ASN A 173 -32.04 -36.73 49.12
N LEU A 174 -31.37 -37.15 48.06
CA LEU A 174 -29.99 -36.78 47.75
C LEU A 174 -30.01 -35.50 46.92
N GLU A 175 -29.49 -34.40 47.45
CA GLU A 175 -29.28 -33.18 46.68
C GLU A 175 -27.96 -33.25 45.88
N ILE A 176 -27.99 -32.82 44.62
CA ILE A 176 -26.81 -32.79 43.73
C ILE A 176 -26.71 -31.43 43.04
N GLN A 177 -25.71 -30.65 43.44
CA GLN A 177 -25.38 -29.36 42.83
C GLN A 177 -24.50 -29.58 41.59
N LEU A 178 -24.97 -29.11 40.43
CA LEU A 178 -24.38 -29.35 39.10
C LEU A 178 -23.85 -28.08 38.42
N GLY A 179 -23.96 -26.90 39.05
CA GLY A 179 -23.69 -25.60 38.43
C GLY A 179 -22.34 -25.51 37.71
N GLY A 180 -22.32 -24.86 36.55
CA GLY A 180 -21.09 -24.65 35.78
C GLY A 180 -20.48 -25.88 35.10
N ASN A 181 -21.12 -27.07 35.14
CA ASN A 181 -20.67 -28.26 34.41
C ASN A 181 -21.21 -28.27 32.97
N PRO A 182 -20.42 -28.70 31.96
CA PRO A 182 -20.81 -28.72 30.56
C PRO A 182 -21.71 -29.92 30.19
N ILE A 183 -22.89 -30.01 30.82
CA ILE A 183 -23.87 -31.08 30.60
C ILE A 183 -24.28 -31.15 29.12
N LYS A 184 -24.12 -32.32 28.51
CA LYS A 184 -24.45 -32.59 27.09
C LYS A 184 -25.36 -33.79 26.93
N ASN A 185 -25.14 -34.87 27.66
CA ASN A 185 -25.96 -36.08 27.60
C ASN A 185 -26.64 -36.32 28.94
N TYR A 186 -27.94 -36.58 28.90
CA TYR A 186 -28.78 -36.80 30.06
C TYR A 186 -30.06 -37.51 29.63
N GLY A 187 -30.87 -37.91 30.60
CA GLY A 187 -32.19 -38.46 30.37
C GLY A 187 -33.03 -38.31 31.63
N LYS A 188 -34.17 -38.98 31.67
CA LYS A 188 -35.01 -39.00 32.86
C LYS A 188 -34.31 -39.68 34.03
N CYS A 189 -34.03 -38.91 35.08
CA CYS A 189 -33.33 -39.38 36.26
C CYS A 189 -34.21 -40.24 37.18
N VAL A 190 -33.54 -41.08 37.98
CA VAL A 190 -34.17 -41.86 39.05
C VAL A 190 -34.73 -40.97 40.18
N GLY A 191 -35.53 -41.58 41.07
CA GLY A 191 -36.16 -40.86 42.17
C GLY A 191 -35.42 -40.92 43.50
N GLY A 192 -35.81 -40.00 44.39
CA GLY A 192 -35.10 -39.68 45.63
C GLY A 192 -34.01 -38.63 45.44
N LEU A 193 -34.10 -37.81 44.39
CA LEU A 193 -33.12 -36.79 44.02
C LEU A 193 -33.68 -35.37 44.21
N GLN A 194 -32.78 -34.43 44.50
CA GLN A 194 -33.00 -32.99 44.35
C GLN A 194 -31.86 -32.45 43.50
N LEU A 195 -32.05 -32.40 42.18
CA LEU A 195 -31.04 -31.82 41.29
C LEU A 195 -31.11 -30.30 41.33
N THR A 196 -29.95 -29.65 41.38
CA THR A 196 -29.83 -28.18 41.45
C THR A 196 -28.79 -27.70 40.45
N TYR A 197 -29.23 -26.89 39.48
CA TYR A 197 -28.35 -26.23 38.51
C TYR A 197 -28.35 -24.72 38.73
N GLY A 198 -27.41 -24.27 39.55
CA GLY A 198 -27.21 -22.88 39.91
C GLY A 198 -25.93 -22.72 40.72
N GLY A 199 -25.59 -21.48 41.08
CA GLY A 199 -24.38 -21.18 41.87
C GLY A 199 -23.26 -20.56 41.05
N ARG A 200 -23.35 -19.24 40.82
CA ARG A 200 -22.29 -18.30 40.43
C ARG A 200 -21.54 -18.50 39.09
N ALA A 201 -21.48 -19.68 38.49
CA ALA A 201 -20.81 -19.92 37.21
C ALA A 201 -21.66 -20.71 36.22
N LEU A 202 -21.46 -20.46 34.93
CA LEU A 202 -22.04 -21.22 33.81
C LEU A 202 -20.91 -21.93 33.03
N PRO A 203 -21.19 -23.03 32.33
CA PRO A 203 -20.23 -23.65 31.41
C PRO A 203 -20.01 -22.76 30.19
N LEU A 204 -18.75 -22.41 29.96
CA LEU A 204 -18.32 -21.50 28.90
C LEU A 204 -18.15 -22.23 27.56
N ILE A 205 -18.94 -21.86 26.55
CA ILE A 205 -18.71 -22.20 25.14
C ILE A 205 -17.57 -21.31 24.64
N GLN A 206 -16.41 -21.93 24.42
CA GLN A 206 -15.20 -21.27 23.92
C GLN A 206 -15.43 -20.67 22.51
N SER A 207 -15.05 -19.41 22.34
CA SER A 207 -15.15 -18.67 21.09
C SER A 207 -13.89 -17.83 20.88
N ASN A 208 -13.32 -17.88 19.67
CA ASN A 208 -12.22 -16.98 19.31
C ASN A 208 -12.71 -15.52 19.29
N ASN A 209 -11.82 -14.56 19.47
CA ASN A 209 -12.12 -13.14 19.23
C ASN A 209 -12.60 -12.89 17.78
N LEU A 210 -13.32 -11.80 17.57
CA LEU A 210 -13.65 -11.27 16.24
C LEU A 210 -12.69 -10.13 15.92
N THR A 211 -12.08 -10.16 14.75
CA THR A 211 -11.27 -9.05 14.23
C THR A 211 -11.77 -8.61 12.87
N ALA A 212 -12.03 -7.31 12.72
CA ALA A 212 -12.45 -6.69 11.46
C ALA A 212 -11.75 -5.34 11.26
N ILE A 213 -11.71 -4.86 10.02
CA ILE A 213 -11.32 -3.48 9.69
C ILE A 213 -12.57 -2.72 9.21
N LYS A 214 -12.79 -1.52 9.75
CA LYS A 214 -13.84 -0.58 9.34
C LYS A 214 -13.20 0.68 8.76
N SER A 215 -13.51 1.00 7.50
CA SER A 215 -13.07 2.26 6.89
C SER A 215 -14.01 3.43 7.22
N GLY A 216 -15.31 3.15 7.43
CA GLY A 216 -16.35 4.16 7.58
C GLY A 216 -16.84 4.76 6.24
N LYS A 217 -16.25 4.39 5.10
CA LYS A 217 -16.77 4.70 3.75
C LYS A 217 -18.01 3.87 3.38
N GLU A 218 -18.28 2.82 4.17
CA GLU A 218 -19.30 1.81 3.92
C GLU A 218 -20.62 2.15 4.63
N LYS A 219 -21.67 2.46 3.86
CA LYS A 219 -23.00 2.75 4.40
C LYS A 219 -23.59 1.52 5.12
N ASN A 220 -24.09 1.71 6.34
CA ASN A 220 -24.66 0.67 7.20
C ASN A 220 -23.68 -0.46 7.56
N TRP A 221 -22.39 -0.15 7.74
CA TRP A 221 -21.36 -1.12 8.10
C TRP A 221 -21.72 -1.93 9.36
N LYS A 222 -21.48 -3.25 9.29
CA LYS A 222 -21.59 -4.21 10.38
C LYS A 222 -20.86 -5.51 10.03
N VAL A 223 -20.58 -6.33 11.03
CA VAL A 223 -20.00 -7.68 10.86
C VAL A 223 -20.79 -8.73 11.66
N VAL A 224 -20.64 -9.99 11.25
CA VAL A 224 -21.33 -11.16 11.80
C VAL A 224 -20.34 -12.08 12.49
N LYS A 225 -20.67 -12.57 13.69
CA LYS A 225 -19.99 -13.67 14.37
C LYS A 225 -20.82 -14.94 14.26
N ASN A 226 -20.16 -16.07 14.01
CA ASN A 226 -20.76 -17.40 14.11
C ASN A 226 -19.98 -18.20 15.16
N ILE A 227 -20.69 -18.95 16.01
CA ILE A 227 -20.14 -19.75 17.12
C ILE A 227 -20.79 -21.13 17.09
N ARG A 228 -19.99 -22.18 16.88
CA ARG A 228 -20.50 -23.56 16.87
C ARG A 228 -20.93 -23.97 18.28
N LEU A 229 -22.15 -24.50 18.39
CA LEU A 229 -22.75 -24.92 19.65
C LEU A 229 -22.41 -26.37 19.99
N PRO A 230 -22.38 -26.74 21.29
CA PRO A 230 -22.27 -28.14 21.70
C PRO A 230 -23.50 -28.93 21.26
N GLU A 231 -23.31 -30.22 21.03
CA GLU A 231 -24.43 -31.14 20.84
C GLU A 231 -25.00 -31.53 22.21
N LEU A 232 -26.32 -31.38 22.36
CA LEU A 232 -27.06 -31.72 23.57
C LEU A 232 -28.03 -32.88 23.26
N LYS A 233 -28.24 -33.80 24.20
CA LYS A 233 -29.14 -34.94 24.07
C LYS A 233 -29.90 -35.24 25.35
N LYS A 234 -31.22 -35.38 25.23
CA LYS A 234 -32.14 -35.85 26.26
C LYS A 234 -32.71 -37.20 25.83
N ASP A 235 -32.49 -38.24 26.63
CA ASP A 235 -32.93 -39.62 26.34
C ASP A 235 -32.52 -40.10 24.93
N GLY A 236 -31.31 -39.68 24.49
CA GLY A 236 -30.74 -39.96 23.16
C GLY A 236 -31.15 -39.01 22.02
N PHE A 237 -32.22 -38.24 22.18
CA PHE A 237 -32.74 -37.30 21.19
C PHE A 237 -32.03 -35.93 21.25
N ASP A 238 -31.73 -35.34 20.09
CA ASP A 238 -31.04 -34.05 20.00
C ASP A 238 -31.88 -32.90 20.62
N VAL A 239 -31.23 -32.08 21.45
CA VAL A 239 -31.80 -30.89 22.10
C VAL A 239 -31.18 -29.62 21.49
N THR A 240 -32.01 -28.60 21.31
CA THR A 240 -31.63 -27.32 20.67
C THR A 240 -31.82 -26.16 21.63
N PHE A 241 -30.87 -25.23 21.65
CA PHE A 241 -31.01 -23.93 22.31
C PHE A 241 -32.15 -23.11 21.67
N SER A 242 -32.92 -22.37 22.47
CA SER A 242 -34.15 -21.71 22.03
C SER A 242 -34.09 -20.18 22.21
N GLY A 243 -34.64 -19.46 21.22
CA GLY A 243 -34.89 -18.02 21.28
C GLY A 243 -36.23 -17.64 21.93
N LYS A 244 -37.06 -18.61 22.32
CA LYS A 244 -38.36 -18.32 22.95
C LYS A 244 -38.20 -17.61 24.29
N LYS A 245 -39.18 -16.78 24.64
CA LYS A 245 -39.28 -16.15 25.96
C LYS A 245 -40.03 -17.06 26.92
N GLN A 246 -39.44 -17.36 28.08
CA GLN A 246 -40.16 -18.00 29.18
C GLN A 246 -40.81 -16.92 30.06
N ASN A 247 -42.07 -17.13 30.46
CA ASN A 247 -42.85 -16.22 31.30
C ASN A 247 -42.84 -14.75 30.82
N GLY A 248 -42.81 -14.52 29.50
CA GLY A 248 -42.92 -13.21 28.85
C GLY A 248 -41.68 -12.31 28.89
N ASN A 249 -40.86 -12.39 29.93
CA ASN A 249 -39.83 -11.38 30.23
C ASN A 249 -38.66 -11.36 29.23
N GLN A 250 -37.87 -12.45 29.13
CA GLN A 250 -36.66 -12.48 28.30
C GLN A 250 -36.51 -13.79 27.51
N PRO A 251 -35.81 -13.76 26.36
CA PRO A 251 -35.40 -14.97 25.64
C PRO A 251 -34.49 -15.86 26.50
N LEU A 252 -34.65 -17.18 26.33
CA LEU A 252 -33.81 -18.21 26.94
C LEU A 252 -32.35 -18.09 26.47
N THR A 253 -32.16 -17.90 25.17
CA THR A 253 -30.87 -17.55 24.54
C THR A 253 -30.86 -16.05 24.21
N ARG A 254 -29.87 -15.28 24.69
CA ARG A 254 -29.81 -13.81 24.57
C ARG A 254 -28.39 -13.25 24.67
N ILE A 255 -28.20 -12.02 24.20
CA ILE A 255 -27.01 -11.19 24.51
C ILE A 255 -27.24 -10.48 25.84
N GLU A 256 -26.27 -10.54 26.74
CA GLU A 256 -26.35 -9.94 28.09
C GLU A 256 -25.97 -8.46 28.02
N LYS A 257 -26.97 -7.61 27.77
CA LYS A 257 -26.79 -6.16 27.54
C LYS A 257 -26.29 -5.37 28.75
N SER A 258 -26.32 -5.95 29.96
CA SER A 258 -25.77 -5.33 31.18
C SER A 258 -24.25 -5.46 31.34
N ILE A 259 -23.62 -6.36 30.58
CA ILE A 259 -22.16 -6.62 30.62
C ILE A 259 -21.49 -6.57 29.23
N THR A 260 -22.28 -6.43 28.16
CA THR A 260 -21.79 -6.17 26.80
C THR A 260 -21.45 -4.68 26.63
N THR A 261 -20.21 -4.33 26.28
CA THR A 261 -19.68 -2.99 26.58
C THR A 261 -19.98 -1.89 25.56
N VAL A 262 -20.24 -2.21 24.29
CA VAL A 262 -20.51 -1.20 23.24
C VAL A 262 -21.57 -1.63 22.22
N ASN A 263 -21.54 -2.90 21.78
CA ASN A 263 -22.44 -3.44 20.75
C ASN A 263 -23.86 -3.74 21.29
N SER A 264 -24.51 -2.74 21.90
CA SER A 264 -25.84 -2.86 22.52
C SER A 264 -26.97 -3.13 21.52
N ASP A 265 -26.74 -2.88 20.23
CA ASP A 265 -27.63 -3.14 19.11
C ASP A 265 -27.31 -4.44 18.35
N ALA A 266 -26.32 -5.24 18.79
CA ALA A 266 -26.10 -6.57 18.26
C ALA A 266 -27.29 -7.51 18.56
N GLU A 267 -27.60 -8.41 17.64
CA GLU A 267 -28.77 -9.29 17.70
C GLU A 267 -28.43 -10.74 17.33
N ILE A 268 -29.19 -11.70 17.88
CA ILE A 268 -29.04 -13.13 17.60
C ILE A 268 -29.99 -13.52 16.46
N ASN A 269 -29.45 -14.16 15.42
CA ASN A 269 -30.27 -14.84 14.42
C ASN A 269 -30.74 -16.20 15.00
N TYR A 270 -31.95 -16.22 15.56
CA TYR A 270 -32.49 -17.40 16.24
C TYR A 270 -32.76 -18.60 15.31
N GLU A 271 -32.84 -18.42 13.99
CA GLU A 271 -33.02 -19.55 13.06
C GLU A 271 -31.79 -20.45 12.98
N GLU A 272 -30.60 -19.88 13.19
CA GLU A 272 -29.31 -20.59 13.16
C GLU A 272 -29.11 -21.55 14.34
N LEU A 273 -29.82 -21.37 15.46
CA LEU A 273 -29.72 -22.25 16.62
C LEU A 273 -30.09 -23.70 16.25
N ASN A 274 -31.07 -23.89 15.36
CA ASN A 274 -31.46 -25.20 14.80
C ASN A 274 -30.36 -25.86 13.97
N LYS A 275 -29.38 -25.09 13.51
CA LYS A 275 -28.20 -25.55 12.74
C LYS A 275 -26.99 -25.77 13.64
N LYS A 276 -27.18 -25.76 14.98
CA LYS A 276 -26.14 -25.82 16.02
C LYS A 276 -25.13 -24.67 15.91
N ASN A 277 -25.61 -23.47 15.53
CA ASN A 277 -24.84 -22.25 15.36
C ASN A 277 -25.47 -21.07 16.12
N LEU A 278 -24.71 -20.39 16.98
CA LEU A 278 -25.06 -19.07 17.49
C LEU A 278 -24.47 -18.02 16.54
N GLN A 279 -25.35 -17.46 15.71
CA GLN A 279 -25.02 -16.34 14.85
C GLN A 279 -25.44 -15.02 15.51
N ILE A 280 -24.48 -14.10 15.63
CA ILE A 280 -24.68 -12.75 16.16
C ILE A 280 -24.37 -11.76 15.04
N ASP A 281 -25.35 -10.96 14.67
CA ASP A 281 -25.28 -9.94 13.61
C ASP A 281 -25.25 -8.53 14.24
N ASN A 282 -25.01 -7.52 13.41
CA ASN A 282 -25.01 -6.09 13.76
C ASN A 282 -23.92 -5.68 14.77
N ILE A 283 -22.79 -6.40 14.81
CA ILE A 283 -21.58 -6.00 15.53
C ILE A 283 -20.90 -4.85 14.76
N LYS A 284 -20.51 -3.78 15.47
CA LYS A 284 -20.01 -2.52 14.87
C LYS A 284 -18.75 -1.94 15.49
N HIS A 285 -18.49 -2.21 16.77
CA HIS A 285 -17.49 -1.49 17.55
C HIS A 285 -16.64 -2.44 18.40
N SER A 286 -15.42 -2.03 18.77
CA SER A 286 -14.59 -2.79 19.70
C SER A 286 -15.16 -2.80 21.11
N GLY A 287 -15.29 -3.99 21.68
CA GLY A 287 -15.83 -4.23 23.00
C GLY A 287 -15.87 -5.72 23.34
N ASP A 288 -16.33 -6.05 24.54
CA ASP A 288 -16.61 -7.42 24.95
C ASP A 288 -18.11 -7.70 24.79
N LEU A 289 -18.46 -8.87 24.27
CA LEU A 289 -19.84 -9.29 24.02
C LEU A 289 -20.08 -10.64 24.70
N TRP A 290 -21.09 -10.67 25.57
CA TRP A 290 -21.50 -11.85 26.33
C TRP A 290 -22.88 -12.32 25.89
N ALA A 291 -23.08 -13.63 25.78
CA ALA A 291 -24.38 -14.22 25.51
C ALA A 291 -24.63 -15.46 26.36
N THR A 292 -25.83 -15.56 26.91
CA THR A 292 -26.35 -16.73 27.63
C THR A 292 -27.19 -17.57 26.68
N LEU A 293 -27.11 -18.89 26.78
CA LEU A 293 -27.83 -19.84 25.94
C LEU A 293 -28.63 -20.82 26.82
N GLY A 294 -29.89 -21.03 26.49
CA GLY A 294 -30.80 -21.94 27.21
C GLY A 294 -31.76 -22.69 26.28
N HIS A 295 -32.19 -23.88 26.71
CA HIS A 295 -33.18 -24.72 26.03
C HIS A 295 -34.58 -24.55 26.65
N GLU A 296 -35.63 -25.15 26.08
CA GLU A 296 -36.98 -25.06 26.63
C GLU A 296 -37.20 -26.04 27.80
N ALA A 297 -38.19 -25.76 28.66
CA ALA A 297 -38.49 -26.57 29.85
C ALA A 297 -38.84 -28.05 29.52
N LYS A 298 -39.39 -28.33 28.33
CA LYS A 298 -39.60 -29.71 27.84
C LYS A 298 -38.29 -30.51 27.69
N ASP A 299 -37.18 -29.81 27.43
CA ASP A 299 -35.86 -30.37 27.20
C ASP A 299 -34.99 -30.37 28.47
N ALA A 300 -35.57 -30.01 29.63
CA ALA A 300 -34.90 -30.01 30.93
C ALA A 300 -34.49 -31.40 31.41
N ILE A 301 -33.62 -31.46 32.42
CA ILE A 301 -33.30 -32.71 33.11
C ILE A 301 -34.46 -33.01 34.07
N ASP A 302 -35.22 -34.06 33.77
CA ASP A 302 -36.36 -34.50 34.59
C ASP A 302 -35.85 -35.41 35.73
N PHE A 303 -36.34 -35.22 36.95
CA PHE A 303 -36.03 -36.07 38.10
C PHE A 303 -37.26 -36.26 39.00
N PHE A 304 -37.12 -37.00 40.10
CA PHE A 304 -38.19 -37.14 41.08
C PHE A 304 -37.69 -36.97 42.51
N LYS A 305 -38.47 -36.23 43.31
CA LYS A 305 -38.18 -35.93 44.72
C LYS A 305 -39.25 -36.47 45.65
N TYR A 306 -38.83 -36.87 46.85
CA TYR A 306 -39.70 -37.10 47.99
C TYR A 306 -40.22 -35.76 48.52
N ASN A 307 -41.53 -35.59 48.54
CA ASN A 307 -42.26 -34.50 49.17
C ASN A 307 -43.02 -35.02 50.40
N SER A 308 -43.04 -34.22 51.46
CA SER A 308 -43.86 -34.47 52.66
C SER A 308 -45.33 -34.12 52.41
N ILE A 309 -46.23 -35.02 52.79
CA ILE A 309 -47.68 -34.77 52.84
C ILE A 309 -48.14 -34.85 54.30
N GLY A 310 -49.13 -34.04 54.68
CA GLY A 310 -49.82 -34.17 55.96
C GLY A 310 -48.97 -33.90 57.21
N GLY A 311 -47.85 -33.17 57.10
CA GLY A 311 -47.05 -32.77 58.26
C GLY A 311 -45.90 -33.71 58.63
N GLY A 312 -45.42 -34.56 57.71
CA GLY A 312 -44.16 -35.29 57.86
C GLY A 312 -44.27 -36.79 58.16
N VAL A 313 -45.48 -37.33 58.23
CA VAL A 313 -45.71 -38.79 58.35
C VAL A 313 -45.75 -39.49 56.98
N ASP A 314 -46.46 -38.91 56.00
CA ASP A 314 -46.57 -39.46 54.66
C ASP A 314 -45.56 -38.82 53.69
N ILE A 315 -45.00 -39.65 52.81
CA ILE A 315 -44.02 -39.24 51.80
C ILE A 315 -44.50 -39.70 50.44
N ARG A 316 -44.65 -38.74 49.51
CA ARG A 316 -44.97 -39.00 48.11
C ARG A 316 -43.74 -38.73 47.25
N LEU A 317 -43.56 -39.52 46.20
CA LEU A 317 -42.63 -39.20 45.12
C LEU A 317 -43.35 -38.33 44.08
N ASP A 318 -42.79 -37.15 43.80
CA ASP A 318 -43.30 -36.22 42.79
C ASP A 318 -42.25 -35.93 41.71
N PRO A 319 -42.68 -35.74 40.44
CA PRO A 319 -41.79 -35.33 39.36
C PRO A 319 -41.40 -33.86 39.50
N ASP A 320 -40.18 -33.53 39.09
CA ASP A 320 -39.64 -32.17 39.04
C ASP A 320 -38.60 -32.05 37.90
N TYR A 321 -38.15 -30.85 37.59
CA TYR A 321 -37.15 -30.63 36.53
C TYR A 321 -36.21 -29.45 36.81
N ILE A 322 -35.00 -29.50 36.24
CA ILE A 322 -34.08 -28.36 36.19
C ILE A 322 -33.69 -28.04 34.74
N SER A 323 -33.87 -26.77 34.36
CA SER A 323 -33.24 -26.18 33.18
C SER A 323 -31.80 -25.82 33.47
N TYR A 324 -30.92 -25.98 32.49
CA TYR A 324 -29.54 -25.51 32.57
C TYR A 324 -29.25 -24.51 31.44
N SER A 325 -28.21 -23.71 31.65
CA SER A 325 -27.74 -22.70 30.69
C SER A 325 -26.24 -22.84 30.45
N TYR A 326 -25.80 -22.36 29.30
CA TYR A 326 -24.41 -22.11 28.92
C TYR A 326 -24.18 -20.60 28.77
N GLU A 327 -22.92 -20.17 28.78
CA GLU A 327 -22.53 -18.81 28.37
C GLU A 327 -21.47 -18.85 27.26
N THR A 328 -21.31 -17.74 26.53
CA THR A 328 -20.16 -17.50 25.66
C THR A 328 -19.76 -16.03 25.74
N THR A 329 -18.47 -15.76 25.63
CA THR A 329 -17.92 -14.40 25.58
C THR A 329 -16.75 -14.35 24.60
N PHE A 330 -16.59 -13.20 23.94
CA PHE A 330 -15.48 -12.92 23.05
C PHE A 330 -15.25 -11.40 22.93
N ARG A 331 -14.00 -11.00 22.70
CA ARG A 331 -13.67 -9.62 22.36
C ARG A 331 -13.87 -9.38 20.86
N THR A 332 -14.40 -8.22 20.55
CA THR A 332 -14.42 -7.63 19.20
C THR A 332 -13.30 -6.61 19.10
N ARG A 333 -12.46 -6.72 18.07
CA ARG A 333 -11.44 -5.74 17.68
C ARG A 333 -11.80 -5.22 16.30
N ILE A 334 -12.45 -4.06 16.27
CA ILE A 334 -12.87 -3.36 15.05
C ILE A 334 -11.87 -2.23 14.80
N TYR A 335 -10.85 -2.55 14.03
CA TYR A 335 -9.76 -1.63 13.73
C TYR A 335 -10.14 -0.59 12.69
N THR A 336 -9.50 0.57 12.75
CA THR A 336 -9.61 1.60 11.72
C THR A 336 -8.23 2.08 11.26
N PRO A 337 -8.06 2.42 9.96
CA PRO A 337 -6.78 2.87 9.44
C PRO A 337 -6.48 4.32 9.84
N VAL A 338 -5.21 4.60 10.12
CA VAL A 338 -4.65 5.95 10.21
C VAL A 338 -3.77 6.18 8.98
N ILE A 339 -4.13 7.17 8.16
CA ILE A 339 -3.49 7.48 6.89
C ILE A 339 -2.98 8.92 6.94
N ALA A 340 -1.78 9.18 6.41
CA ALA A 340 -1.18 10.51 6.40
C ALA A 340 -0.52 10.86 5.06
N GLU A 341 -0.67 12.10 4.60
CA GLU A 341 -0.07 12.62 3.38
C GLU A 341 0.63 13.98 3.58
N SER A 342 1.63 14.27 2.73
CA SER A 342 2.35 15.56 2.71
C SER A 342 2.08 16.31 1.42
N ILE A 343 1.72 17.59 1.55
CA ILE A 343 1.36 18.48 0.44
C ILE A 343 2.28 19.69 0.47
N ALA A 344 2.93 20.01 -0.66
CA ALA A 344 3.72 21.21 -0.80
C ALA A 344 2.91 22.31 -1.47
N LYS A 345 2.67 23.42 -0.77
CA LYS A 345 2.37 24.71 -1.40
C LYS A 345 3.66 25.20 -2.06
N ALA A 346 3.80 24.90 -3.34
CA ALA A 346 5.02 25.15 -4.09
C ALA A 346 5.09 26.63 -4.50
N ASN A 347 6.11 27.33 -4.01
CA ASN A 347 6.50 28.69 -4.38
C ASN A 347 7.78 28.63 -5.24
N ILE A 348 7.64 28.16 -6.47
CA ILE A 348 8.80 27.93 -7.36
C ILE A 348 8.97 29.13 -8.28
N LYS A 349 10.10 29.81 -8.12
CA LYS A 349 10.54 30.87 -9.03
C LYS A 349 11.32 30.28 -10.19
N VAL A 350 10.85 30.49 -11.41
CA VAL A 350 11.54 30.08 -12.63
C VAL A 350 12.12 31.31 -13.31
N THR A 351 13.36 31.21 -13.79
CA THR A 351 14.07 32.26 -14.54
C THR A 351 14.53 31.73 -15.89
N LYS A 352 14.14 32.41 -16.97
CA LYS A 352 14.55 32.12 -18.36
C LYS A 352 15.64 33.09 -18.84
N LEU A 353 16.71 32.52 -19.37
CA LEU A 353 17.93 33.18 -19.81
C LEU A 353 18.23 32.89 -21.29
N ILE A 354 19.23 33.57 -21.86
CA ILE A 354 19.82 33.19 -23.15
C ILE A 354 20.89 32.08 -22.97
N THR A 355 20.97 31.13 -23.90
CA THR A 355 21.93 30.00 -23.89
C THR A 355 23.22 30.35 -24.63
N GLU A 356 23.98 31.33 -24.14
CA GLU A 356 25.28 31.70 -24.73
C GLU A 356 26.32 32.10 -23.67
N ASN A 357 27.58 31.72 -23.91
CA ASN A 357 28.71 31.94 -23.01
C ASN A 357 29.36 33.32 -23.23
N LYS A 358 28.63 34.40 -22.95
CA LYS A 358 29.15 35.78 -22.93
C LYS A 358 28.68 36.54 -21.69
N SER A 359 29.45 37.54 -21.28
CA SER A 359 29.17 38.37 -20.10
C SER A 359 27.92 39.23 -20.31
N GLY A 360 26.92 39.07 -19.44
CA GLY A 360 25.68 39.87 -19.46
C GLY A 360 24.42 39.07 -19.84
N ILE A 361 24.19 37.94 -19.16
CA ILE A 361 23.10 37.01 -19.50
C ILE A 361 21.72 37.69 -19.45
N LYS A 362 21.15 37.94 -20.64
CA LYS A 362 19.86 38.61 -20.81
C LYS A 362 18.69 37.72 -20.37
N ARG A 363 17.62 38.37 -19.92
CA ARG A 363 16.36 37.75 -19.50
C ARG A 363 15.41 37.58 -20.69
N VAL A 364 14.68 36.48 -20.72
CA VAL A 364 13.87 36.08 -21.89
C VAL A 364 12.38 36.03 -21.52
N LYS A 365 11.64 37.04 -21.99
CA LYS A 365 10.18 37.20 -21.85
C LYS A 365 9.42 36.36 -22.88
N GLY A 366 8.19 35.94 -22.53
CA GLY A 366 7.22 35.35 -23.46
C GLY A 366 7.33 33.84 -23.69
N ALA A 367 8.31 33.17 -23.08
CA ALA A 367 8.46 31.72 -23.16
C ALA A 367 7.34 31.01 -22.38
N LYS A 368 6.67 30.01 -23.00
CA LYS A 368 5.47 29.38 -22.42
C LYS A 368 5.67 27.91 -22.03
N TYR A 369 5.26 27.59 -20.82
CA TYR A 369 5.46 26.32 -20.15
C TYR A 369 4.16 25.67 -19.68
N TYR A 370 4.16 24.34 -19.69
CA TYR A 370 3.24 23.52 -18.91
C TYR A 370 4.01 22.75 -17.83
N LEU A 371 3.38 22.56 -16.67
CA LEU A 371 3.85 21.70 -15.59
C LEU A 371 3.33 20.27 -15.79
N TYR A 372 4.20 19.28 -15.62
CA TYR A 372 3.88 17.86 -15.74
C TYR A 372 4.31 17.11 -14.48
N ASN A 373 3.54 16.08 -14.11
CA ASN A 373 4.01 15.04 -13.20
C ASN A 373 4.96 14.11 -13.98
N ALA A 374 6.13 13.79 -13.42
CA ALA A 374 7.16 13.04 -14.12
C ALA A 374 6.86 11.53 -14.17
N ASN A 375 6.14 11.00 -13.19
CA ASN A 375 5.85 9.57 -13.05
C ASN A 375 4.70 9.13 -13.97
N THR A 376 3.65 9.95 -14.09
CA THR A 376 2.55 9.72 -15.05
C THR A 376 2.85 10.28 -16.45
N ASN A 377 3.83 11.19 -16.57
CA ASN A 377 4.11 11.98 -17.78
C ASN A 377 2.87 12.79 -18.28
N SER A 378 1.88 13.03 -17.42
CA SER A 378 0.69 13.85 -17.71
C SER A 378 0.90 15.31 -17.30
N ARG A 379 0.16 16.24 -17.94
CA ARG A 379 0.06 17.61 -17.41
C ARG A 379 -0.49 17.55 -15.98
N PHE A 380 0.01 18.43 -15.12
CA PHE A 380 -0.54 18.61 -13.78
C PHE A 380 -1.83 19.44 -13.81
N SER A 381 -1.87 20.47 -14.66
CA SER A 381 -3.06 21.25 -14.99
C SER A 381 -2.87 21.95 -16.35
N ASP A 382 -3.94 22.50 -16.92
CA ASP A 382 -3.87 23.32 -18.14
C ASP A 382 -3.47 24.79 -17.88
N LYS A 383 -2.95 25.08 -16.68
CA LYS A 383 -2.35 26.38 -16.33
C LYS A 383 -1.07 26.58 -17.15
N GLN A 384 -1.09 27.57 -18.04
CA GLN A 384 0.10 28.03 -18.76
C GLN A 384 0.91 28.96 -17.87
N TYR A 385 2.23 28.78 -17.86
CA TYR A 385 3.16 29.71 -17.20
C TYR A 385 3.95 30.43 -18.29
N ILE A 386 3.99 31.76 -18.24
CA ILE A 386 4.62 32.60 -19.28
C ILE A 386 5.63 33.52 -18.60
N THR A 387 6.84 33.63 -19.14
CA THR A 387 7.87 34.51 -18.55
C THR A 387 7.57 35.99 -18.76
N ASP A 388 7.71 36.78 -17.71
CA ASP A 388 7.44 38.23 -17.68
C ASP A 388 8.61 39.08 -18.25
N GLU A 389 8.54 40.41 -18.09
CA GLU A 389 9.61 41.36 -18.48
C GLU A 389 10.97 41.06 -17.82
N ASN A 390 10.97 40.41 -16.65
CA ASN A 390 12.18 40.01 -15.94
C ASN A 390 12.66 38.62 -16.40
N GLY A 391 11.98 37.98 -17.37
CA GLY A 391 12.20 36.61 -17.78
C GLY A 391 11.78 35.59 -16.72
N GLU A 392 10.81 35.92 -15.87
CA GLU A 392 10.47 35.14 -14.69
C GLU A 392 9.00 34.72 -14.64
N PHE A 393 8.71 33.62 -13.95
CA PHE A 393 7.36 33.30 -13.50
C PHE A 393 7.38 32.58 -12.14
N MET A 394 6.24 32.60 -11.46
CA MET A 394 6.02 31.86 -10.22
C MET A 394 5.04 30.72 -10.45
N ILE A 395 5.40 29.52 -9.99
CA ILE A 395 4.43 28.47 -9.66
C ILE A 395 3.99 28.73 -8.22
N VAL A 396 2.68 28.73 -7.98
CA VAL A 396 2.02 28.95 -6.69
C VAL A 396 0.80 28.04 -6.67
N ASP A 397 1.04 26.77 -6.35
CA ASP A 397 0.12 25.66 -6.52
C ASP A 397 0.38 24.59 -5.45
N ASN A 398 -0.66 23.87 -5.02
CA ASN A 398 -0.51 22.76 -4.08
C ASN A 398 -0.12 21.48 -4.84
N LEU A 399 1.14 21.08 -4.73
CA LEU A 399 1.72 19.89 -5.35
C LEU A 399 1.87 18.77 -4.30
N PRO A 400 1.28 17.59 -4.50
CA PRO A 400 1.63 16.39 -3.75
C PRO A 400 3.11 16.00 -3.90
N SER A 401 3.60 15.18 -2.98
CA SER A 401 4.94 14.56 -3.07
C SER A 401 5.18 13.88 -4.43
N GLY A 402 6.38 14.05 -4.99
CA GLY A 402 6.80 13.35 -6.22
C GLY A 402 7.67 14.16 -7.16
N ASP A 403 8.05 13.55 -8.27
CA ASP A 403 8.83 14.19 -9.34
C ASP A 403 7.96 14.95 -10.33
N TYR A 404 8.45 16.11 -10.76
CA TYR A 404 7.79 17.00 -11.70
C TYR A 404 8.79 17.49 -12.77
N TYR A 405 8.26 17.98 -13.88
CA TYR A 405 9.05 18.77 -14.82
C TYR A 405 8.23 19.88 -15.48
N LEU A 406 8.91 20.98 -15.79
CA LEU A 406 8.43 21.97 -16.74
C LEU A 406 8.89 21.58 -18.14
N LEU A 407 7.99 21.71 -19.11
CA LEU A 407 8.30 21.58 -20.52
C LEU A 407 7.77 22.81 -21.25
N GLU A 408 8.66 23.43 -22.01
CA GLU A 408 8.32 24.53 -22.90
C GLU A 408 7.54 23.99 -24.10
N PHE A 409 6.50 24.71 -24.51
CA PHE A 409 5.69 24.35 -25.68
C PHE A 409 5.66 25.46 -26.75
N GLU A 410 6.02 26.67 -26.39
CA GLU A 410 6.13 27.82 -27.30
C GLU A 410 7.31 28.69 -26.85
N ALA A 411 8.30 28.83 -27.73
CA ALA A 411 9.42 29.74 -27.53
C ALA A 411 9.01 31.18 -27.88
N PRO A 412 9.66 32.19 -27.27
CA PRO A 412 9.47 33.57 -27.69
C PRO A 412 10.11 33.83 -29.06
N ASN A 413 9.69 34.90 -29.73
CA ASN A 413 10.09 35.18 -31.11
C ASN A 413 11.62 35.32 -31.25
N GLY A 414 12.19 34.65 -32.26
CA GLY A 414 13.63 34.60 -32.51
C GLY A 414 14.43 33.65 -31.61
N PHE A 415 13.77 32.77 -30.86
CA PHE A 415 14.40 31.74 -30.03
C PHE A 415 14.01 30.31 -30.44
N ASN A 416 14.95 29.38 -30.27
CA ASN A 416 14.72 27.95 -30.52
C ASN A 416 14.02 27.30 -29.33
N LEU A 417 12.92 26.60 -29.56
CA LEU A 417 12.18 25.85 -28.52
C LEU A 417 13.06 24.86 -27.75
N ASN A 418 13.23 25.09 -26.44
CA ASN A 418 14.00 24.22 -25.59
C ASN A 418 13.19 22.97 -25.20
N LYS A 419 13.43 21.89 -25.94
CA LYS A 419 12.79 20.57 -25.75
C LYS A 419 13.27 19.82 -24.48
N ASN A 420 14.20 20.37 -23.70
CA ASN A 420 14.69 19.74 -22.48
C ASN A 420 13.70 19.90 -21.32
N LYS A 421 13.42 18.81 -20.60
CA LYS A 421 12.57 18.82 -19.41
C LYS A 421 13.33 19.44 -18.22
N VAL A 422 12.86 20.57 -17.70
CA VAL A 422 13.40 21.20 -16.49
C VAL A 422 12.80 20.49 -15.27
N LYS A 423 13.51 19.48 -14.76
CA LYS A 423 13.04 18.60 -13.67
C LYS A 423 13.19 19.24 -12.30
N PHE A 424 12.26 18.94 -11.39
CA PHE A 424 12.40 19.16 -9.95
C PHE A 424 11.56 18.15 -9.16
N SER A 425 11.99 17.83 -7.95
CA SER A 425 11.28 16.94 -7.04
C SER A 425 10.63 17.74 -5.91
N ILE A 426 9.40 17.38 -5.55
CA ILE A 426 8.69 17.84 -4.34
C ILE A 426 8.80 16.72 -3.32
N PHE A 427 9.69 16.92 -2.34
CA PHE A 427 10.15 15.91 -1.38
C PHE A 427 10.89 14.73 -2.05
N VAL A 428 11.94 14.23 -1.39
CA VAL A 428 12.78 13.12 -1.87
C VAL A 428 12.91 12.13 -0.71
N ASP A 429 12.88 10.83 -1.01
CA ASP A 429 13.09 9.71 -0.08
C ASP A 429 12.16 9.66 1.17
N ASN A 430 10.86 9.53 0.86
CA ASN A 430 9.75 9.16 1.76
C ASN A 430 9.25 10.23 2.74
N ASN A 431 8.16 10.87 2.32
CA ASN A 431 7.04 11.37 3.12
C ASN A 431 7.39 12.24 4.35
N GLY A 432 7.07 13.53 4.25
CA GLY A 432 7.17 14.51 5.34
C GLY A 432 6.27 14.20 6.55
N VAL A 433 5.32 13.28 6.43
CA VAL A 433 4.59 12.69 7.56
C VAL A 433 4.63 11.17 7.45
N ARG A 434 4.87 10.51 8.58
CA ARG A 434 4.87 9.06 8.73
C ARG A 434 4.02 8.68 9.94
N VAL A 435 3.40 7.51 9.88
CA VAL A 435 2.60 6.95 10.98
C VAL A 435 3.24 5.64 11.41
N THR A 436 3.52 5.49 12.70
CA THR A 436 4.11 4.32 13.34
C THR A 436 3.36 3.99 14.64
N GLY A 437 3.77 2.94 15.35
CA GLY A 437 2.99 2.39 16.47
C GLY A 437 1.73 1.68 15.98
N GLY A 438 0.66 1.75 16.78
CA GLY A 438 -0.59 1.03 16.53
C GLY A 438 -0.43 -0.50 16.51
N ASP A 439 -1.43 -1.20 15.99
CA ASP A 439 -1.42 -2.65 15.83
C ASP A 439 -1.19 -3.04 14.34
N LYS A 440 -0.51 -4.16 14.12
CA LYS A 440 -0.26 -4.82 12.82
C LYS A 440 -0.30 -6.34 12.99
N ASN A 441 -0.46 -7.09 11.89
CA ASN A 441 -0.74 -8.54 11.85
C ASN A 441 -2.04 -8.86 12.59
N LEU A 442 -3.13 -8.19 12.20
CA LEU A 442 -4.39 -8.13 12.93
C LEU A 442 -5.14 -9.48 12.97
N ASN A 443 -4.80 -10.41 12.06
CA ASN A 443 -5.51 -11.68 11.87
C ASN A 443 -7.01 -11.47 11.61
N VAL A 444 -7.32 -10.60 10.64
CA VAL A 444 -8.69 -10.23 10.24
C VAL A 444 -9.51 -11.48 9.91
N ASN A 445 -10.65 -11.65 10.58
CA ASN A 445 -11.49 -12.84 10.49
C ASN A 445 -12.99 -12.53 10.27
N ALA A 446 -13.35 -11.25 10.14
CA ALA A 446 -14.69 -10.79 9.79
C ALA A 446 -14.62 -9.49 8.95
N GLY A 447 -15.65 -9.26 8.13
CA GLY A 447 -15.70 -8.13 7.19
C GLY A 447 -15.00 -8.43 5.86
N ASN A 448 -14.99 -7.43 4.97
CA ASN A 448 -14.52 -7.58 3.58
C ASN A 448 -13.14 -6.94 3.33
N ILE A 449 -12.66 -6.08 4.24
CA ILE A 449 -11.39 -5.36 4.12
C ILE A 449 -10.27 -6.23 4.71
N GLN A 450 -9.16 -6.35 3.98
CA GLN A 450 -7.93 -6.98 4.46
C GLN A 450 -6.95 -5.93 5.00
N GLU A 451 -5.96 -6.38 5.77
CA GLU A 451 -4.89 -5.52 6.28
C GLU A 451 -3.95 -5.07 5.15
N ASP A 452 -3.69 -3.76 5.08
CA ASP A 452 -2.65 -3.18 4.25
C ASP A 452 -1.37 -3.04 5.08
N VAL A 453 -0.25 -3.58 4.57
CA VAL A 453 1.02 -3.66 5.30
C VAL A 453 1.66 -2.30 5.56
N ASP A 454 1.39 -1.31 4.71
CA ASP A 454 1.97 0.04 4.80
C ASP A 454 1.10 0.99 5.67
N VAL A 455 -0.11 0.55 6.05
CA VAL A 455 -1.04 1.31 6.91
C VAL A 455 -0.84 0.96 8.39
N VAL A 456 -1.15 1.90 9.29
CA VAL A 456 -1.22 1.66 10.75
C VAL A 456 -2.66 1.62 11.20
N TYR A 457 -3.00 0.67 12.08
CA TYR A 457 -4.37 0.42 12.53
C TYR A 457 -4.54 0.64 14.03
N ILE A 458 -5.68 1.20 14.42
CA ILE A 458 -6.04 1.47 15.81
C ILE A 458 -7.44 0.99 16.17
N ASP A 459 -7.63 0.72 17.45
CA ASP A 459 -8.94 0.73 18.12
C ASP A 459 -8.76 1.11 19.60
N ARG A 460 -9.83 1.09 20.40
CA ARG A 460 -9.78 1.42 21.84
C ARG A 460 -8.92 0.49 22.71
N TYR A 461 -8.34 -0.57 22.15
CA TYR A 461 -7.46 -1.52 22.83
C TYR A 461 -6.10 -1.67 22.14
N SER A 462 -5.82 -0.92 21.07
CA SER A 462 -4.55 -0.99 20.35
C SER A 462 -3.43 -0.32 21.12
N ASN A 463 -2.20 -0.65 20.74
CA ASN A 463 -1.05 0.18 21.06
C ASN A 463 -1.28 1.61 20.55
N ASP A 464 -0.52 2.55 21.12
CA ASP A 464 -0.57 3.95 20.75
C ASP A 464 0.13 4.21 19.41
N VAL A 465 -0.38 5.20 18.69
CA VAL A 465 0.16 5.68 17.41
C VAL A 465 1.13 6.83 17.63
N GLU A 466 2.19 6.83 16.84
CA GLU A 466 3.15 7.91 16.72
C GLU A 466 3.03 8.49 15.30
N VAL A 467 2.67 9.76 15.21
CA VAL A 467 2.68 10.55 13.97
C VAL A 467 3.96 11.36 13.99
N LYS A 468 4.86 11.11 13.03
CA LYS A 468 6.15 11.80 12.91
C LYS A 468 6.17 12.69 11.68
N ILE A 469 6.27 14.00 11.91
CA ILE A 469 6.47 15.01 10.87
C ILE A 469 7.96 15.30 10.76
N GLU A 470 8.50 15.21 9.55
CA GLU A 470 9.90 15.41 9.25
C GLU A 470 10.22 16.88 8.92
N GLU A 471 11.42 17.33 9.28
CA GLU A 471 11.98 18.59 8.78
C GLU A 471 12.55 18.39 7.37
N ILE A 472 12.29 19.33 6.45
CA ILE A 472 12.55 19.16 5.02
C ILE A 472 13.36 20.34 4.47
N PRO A 473 14.52 20.10 3.81
CA PRO A 473 15.25 21.15 3.11
C PRO A 473 14.39 21.90 2.07
N ASP A 474 14.58 23.22 1.99
CA ASP A 474 13.80 24.14 1.15
C ASP A 474 12.27 24.21 1.46
N ALA A 475 11.79 23.59 2.55
CA ALA A 475 10.39 23.62 2.98
C ALA A 475 10.24 24.10 4.44
N VAL A 476 9.14 24.81 4.72
CA VAL A 476 8.72 25.20 6.07
C VAL A 476 7.32 24.66 6.33
N LEU A 477 7.07 24.10 7.51
CA LEU A 477 5.72 23.67 7.92
C LEU A 477 4.78 24.89 7.91
N ASP A 478 3.65 24.78 7.21
CA ASP A 478 2.66 25.84 7.03
C ASP A 478 1.49 25.64 8.01
N HIS A 479 0.85 24.46 7.94
CA HIS A 479 -0.16 24.00 8.89
C HIS A 479 -0.39 22.49 8.74
N VAL A 480 -1.27 21.92 9.57
CA VAL A 480 -1.75 20.53 9.43
C VAL A 480 -3.29 20.51 9.47
N GLU A 481 -3.88 19.58 8.73
CA GLU A 481 -5.31 19.24 8.80
C GLU A 481 -5.44 17.80 9.32
N MET A 482 -6.53 17.51 10.05
CA MET A 482 -6.89 16.15 10.41
C MET A 482 -8.40 15.96 10.33
N SER A 483 -8.85 14.83 9.79
CA SER A 483 -10.25 14.41 9.79
C SER A 483 -10.39 12.96 10.28
N TYR A 484 -11.56 12.61 10.79
CA TYR A 484 -11.90 11.27 11.25
C TYR A 484 -13.38 10.97 11.00
N ILE A 485 -13.76 9.69 11.02
CA ILE A 485 -15.17 9.32 11.07
C ILE A 485 -15.64 9.30 12.53
N ASP A 486 -16.57 10.20 12.83
CA ASP A 486 -17.14 10.45 14.16
C ASP A 486 -18.15 9.37 14.57
N ARG A 487 -18.01 8.86 15.80
CA ARG A 487 -18.80 7.76 16.35
C ARG A 487 -20.30 8.02 16.39
N GLU A 488 -20.72 9.20 16.83
CA GLU A 488 -22.14 9.51 17.05
C GLU A 488 -22.87 9.81 15.75
N THR A 489 -22.21 10.56 14.86
CA THR A 489 -22.80 11.01 13.60
C THR A 489 -22.58 10.06 12.43
N GLN A 490 -21.60 9.15 12.53
CA GLN A 490 -21.14 8.24 11.47
C GLN A 490 -20.80 9.00 10.17
N LYS A 491 -20.12 10.14 10.31
CA LYS A 491 -19.71 11.04 9.22
C LYS A 491 -18.25 11.46 9.39
N GLU A 492 -17.63 11.85 8.28
CA GLU A 492 -16.34 12.52 8.32
C GLU A 492 -16.48 13.91 8.98
N LYS A 493 -15.56 14.21 9.89
CA LYS A 493 -15.52 15.39 10.73
C LYS A 493 -14.07 15.89 10.79
N GLU A 494 -13.89 17.16 10.45
CA GLU A 494 -12.60 17.84 10.57
C GLU A 494 -12.33 18.16 12.06
N VAL A 495 -11.05 18.13 12.44
CA VAL A 495 -10.59 18.46 13.78
C VAL A 495 -10.22 19.94 13.82
N GLU A 496 -10.86 20.71 14.69
CA GLU A 496 -10.58 22.14 14.84
C GLU A 496 -9.23 22.33 15.57
N ILE A 497 -8.20 22.73 14.82
CA ILE A 497 -6.85 23.00 15.34
C ILE A 497 -6.67 24.51 15.52
N THR A 498 -6.91 24.99 16.74
CA THR A 498 -6.86 26.43 17.07
C THR A 498 -5.47 26.94 17.47
N GLN A 499 -4.48 26.05 17.62
CA GLN A 499 -3.10 26.41 17.96
C GLN A 499 -2.19 26.46 16.73
N SER A 500 -1.31 27.46 16.67
CA SER A 500 -0.18 27.48 15.74
C SER A 500 0.99 26.68 16.34
N PHE A 501 1.49 25.69 15.62
CA PHE A 501 2.67 24.92 16.04
C PHE A 501 3.95 25.70 15.75
N LEU A 502 4.90 25.70 16.68
CA LEU A 502 6.21 26.32 16.53
C LEU A 502 7.24 25.39 15.84
N SER A 503 6.93 24.10 15.72
CA SER A 503 7.84 23.08 15.17
C SER A 503 7.10 21.84 14.65
N ALA A 504 7.77 21.06 13.80
CA ALA A 504 7.27 19.78 13.31
C ALA A 504 7.07 18.76 14.45
N GLN A 505 7.93 18.80 15.47
CA GLN A 505 7.91 17.91 16.62
C GLN A 505 6.71 18.22 17.55
N GLU A 506 6.33 19.50 17.69
CA GLU A 506 5.13 19.90 18.44
C GLU A 506 3.86 19.40 17.75
N ALA A 507 3.73 19.61 16.43
CA ALA A 507 2.62 19.10 15.63
C ALA A 507 2.54 17.56 15.67
N SER A 508 3.69 16.87 15.59
CA SER A 508 3.83 15.41 15.72
C SER A 508 3.26 14.91 17.05
N ALA A 509 3.71 15.51 18.16
CA ALA A 509 3.26 15.14 19.50
C ALA A 509 1.77 15.42 19.71
N TRP A 510 1.27 16.54 19.20
CA TRP A 510 -0.14 16.91 19.29
C TRP A 510 -1.05 15.93 18.53
N LEU A 511 -0.74 15.62 17.27
CA LEU A 511 -1.51 14.68 16.45
C LEU A 511 -1.52 13.28 17.08
N SER A 512 -0.37 12.79 17.53
CA SER A 512 -0.23 11.50 18.22
C SER A 512 -1.11 11.44 19.47
N ASN A 513 -0.98 12.44 20.35
CA ASN A 513 -1.76 12.52 21.59
C ASN A 513 -3.27 12.64 21.31
N TRP A 514 -3.67 13.47 20.33
CA TRP A 514 -5.08 13.63 19.97
C TRP A 514 -5.68 12.30 19.51
N ILE A 515 -4.99 11.55 18.64
CA ILE A 515 -5.46 10.24 18.15
C ILE A 515 -5.53 9.23 19.29
N ASN A 516 -4.51 9.18 20.16
CA ASN A 516 -4.46 8.19 21.25
C ASN A 516 -5.50 8.45 22.36
N VAL A 517 -5.87 9.71 22.58
CA VAL A 517 -7.02 10.06 23.44
C VAL A 517 -8.34 9.72 22.73
N ASN A 518 -8.51 10.10 21.47
CA ASN A 518 -9.78 9.98 20.75
C ASN A 518 -10.09 8.58 20.20
N LYS A 519 -9.12 7.65 20.14
CA LYS A 519 -9.38 6.21 19.93
C LYS A 519 -10.01 5.55 21.16
N GLY A 520 -9.87 6.18 22.33
CA GLY A 520 -10.33 5.66 23.62
C GLY A 520 -9.40 4.59 24.20
N ASN A 521 -9.80 4.04 25.33
CA ASN A 521 -9.07 3.03 26.08
C ASN A 521 -10.02 1.92 26.57
N ALA A 522 -9.55 1.00 27.40
CA ALA A 522 -10.37 -0.12 27.88
C ALA A 522 -11.62 0.31 28.65
N GLU A 523 -11.56 1.44 29.36
CA GLU A 523 -12.66 2.01 30.16
C GLU A 523 -13.52 2.95 29.30
N ASN A 524 -12.88 3.93 28.66
CA ASN A 524 -13.52 5.06 27.98
C ASN A 524 -13.66 4.80 26.48
N ILE A 525 -14.85 5.05 25.94
CA ILE A 525 -15.14 4.90 24.50
C ILE A 525 -14.63 6.15 23.76
N GLY A 526 -13.82 5.96 22.71
CA GLY A 526 -13.30 7.04 21.90
C GLY A 526 -14.31 7.62 20.90
N SER A 527 -14.09 8.85 20.45
CA SER A 527 -14.90 9.53 19.42
C SER A 527 -14.66 8.99 18.01
N ILE A 528 -13.53 8.33 17.76
CA ILE A 528 -13.18 7.72 16.46
C ILE A 528 -13.94 6.40 16.26
N ASP A 529 -14.54 6.21 15.08
CA ASP A 529 -15.21 4.97 14.67
C ASP A 529 -15.09 4.69 13.15
N GLY A 530 -14.02 5.17 12.52
CA GLY A 530 -13.70 4.99 11.11
C GLY A 530 -12.42 5.78 10.74
N GLU A 531 -12.02 5.72 9.47
CA GLU A 531 -10.72 6.18 8.95
C GLU A 531 -10.29 7.56 9.46
N VAL A 532 -9.05 7.64 9.94
CA VAL A 532 -8.38 8.89 10.34
C VAL A 532 -7.45 9.33 9.23
N LYS A 533 -7.56 10.58 8.78
CA LYS A 533 -6.71 11.18 7.75
C LYS A 533 -5.95 12.36 8.32
N ILE A 534 -4.66 12.43 8.02
CA ILE A 534 -3.78 13.54 8.41
C ILE A 534 -3.20 14.14 7.13
N LYS A 535 -3.24 15.47 6.98
CA LYS A 535 -2.52 16.17 5.92
C LYS A 535 -1.56 17.17 6.52
N VAL A 536 -0.32 17.16 6.03
CA VAL A 536 0.73 18.07 6.48
C VAL A 536 1.12 18.98 5.32
N TYR A 537 0.88 20.27 5.48
CA TYR A 537 1.15 21.27 4.46
C TYR A 537 2.47 21.97 4.72
N TYR A 538 3.32 22.02 3.70
CA TYR A 538 4.58 22.76 3.74
C TYR A 538 4.57 23.87 2.68
N THR A 539 5.10 25.05 3.01
CA THR A 539 5.49 26.03 2.02
C THR A 539 6.89 25.66 1.48
N TYR A 540 6.97 25.21 0.22
CA TYR A 540 8.21 24.77 -0.44
C TYR A 540 8.74 25.84 -1.40
N THR A 541 9.97 26.31 -1.22
CA THR A 541 10.52 27.45 -1.99
C THR A 541 11.72 27.03 -2.82
N LYS A 542 11.64 27.16 -4.16
CA LYS A 542 12.73 26.75 -5.06
C LYS A 542 12.99 27.78 -6.15
N LYS A 543 14.23 27.83 -6.64
CA LYS A 543 14.64 28.62 -7.79
C LYS A 543 15.11 27.68 -8.90
N LEU A 544 14.54 27.81 -10.09
CA LEU A 544 14.90 27.03 -11.28
C LEU A 544 15.38 27.98 -12.39
N ILE A 545 16.35 27.52 -13.18
CA ILE A 545 16.88 28.24 -14.33
C ILE A 545 16.64 27.40 -15.60
N THR A 546 16.21 28.07 -16.65
CA THR A 546 16.02 27.54 -18.02
C THR A 546 16.59 28.56 -19.01
N SER A 547 16.89 28.15 -20.25
CA SER A 547 17.42 29.06 -21.27
C SER A 547 17.05 28.65 -22.70
N ASP A 548 17.12 29.59 -23.64
CA ASP A 548 16.99 29.36 -25.09
C ASP A 548 18.20 29.89 -25.85
N SER A 549 18.62 29.19 -26.91
CA SER A 549 19.49 29.78 -27.93
C SER A 549 18.65 30.60 -28.93
N ARG A 550 19.20 31.68 -29.45
CA ARG A 550 18.58 32.42 -30.56
C ARG A 550 18.50 31.54 -31.82
N SER A 551 17.44 31.68 -32.59
CA SER A 551 17.32 31.07 -33.91
C SER A 551 18.23 31.78 -34.90
N VAL A 552 18.97 31.00 -35.69
CA VAL A 552 19.85 31.49 -36.76
C VAL A 552 19.69 30.65 -38.01
N THR A 553 19.75 31.28 -39.18
CA THR A 553 19.69 30.64 -40.50
C THR A 553 20.86 31.15 -41.37
N ASN A 554 20.90 30.73 -42.63
CA ASN A 554 21.80 31.27 -43.64
C ASN A 554 21.00 32.13 -44.63
N VAL A 555 21.57 33.25 -45.07
CA VAL A 555 21.04 34.04 -46.19
C VAL A 555 21.95 33.84 -47.39
N ASP A 556 21.47 33.18 -48.43
CA ASP A 556 22.21 32.95 -49.68
C ASP A 556 21.46 33.45 -50.92
N PHE A 557 22.22 33.89 -51.92
CA PHE A 557 21.68 34.31 -53.22
C PHE A 557 22.73 34.19 -54.30
N ASN A 558 22.28 34.10 -55.56
CA ASN A 558 23.19 34.06 -56.70
C ASN A 558 23.53 35.47 -57.17
N LYS A 559 24.81 35.80 -57.26
CA LYS A 559 25.29 36.93 -58.05
C LYS A 559 25.48 36.49 -59.49
N LYS A 560 24.80 37.19 -60.40
CA LYS A 560 25.02 37.07 -61.84
C LYS A 560 25.39 38.44 -62.43
N GLY A 561 25.91 38.42 -63.65
CA GLY A 561 26.17 39.58 -64.48
C GLY A 561 25.47 39.41 -65.83
N SER A 562 24.86 40.48 -66.34
CA SER A 562 24.24 40.49 -67.67
C SER A 562 25.11 41.25 -68.68
N TYR A 563 25.22 40.71 -69.90
CA TYR A 563 25.84 41.39 -71.03
C TYR A 563 25.14 41.01 -72.34
N ARG A 564 25.21 41.90 -73.34
CA ARG A 564 24.76 41.58 -74.69
C ARG A 564 25.88 40.98 -75.52
N ASP A 565 25.53 39.98 -76.32
CA ASP A 565 26.37 39.30 -77.29
C ASP A 565 25.45 38.90 -78.47
N ASP A 566 25.73 39.39 -79.69
CA ASP A 566 24.88 39.25 -80.89
C ASP A 566 23.36 39.32 -80.62
N ASP A 567 22.93 40.46 -80.06
CA ASP A 567 21.57 40.80 -79.61
C ASP A 567 20.91 39.86 -78.57
N LYS A 568 21.60 38.84 -78.08
CA LYS A 568 21.17 38.01 -76.95
C LYS A 568 21.66 38.61 -75.64
N ASN A 569 20.79 38.63 -74.63
CA ASN A 569 21.17 39.01 -73.27
C ASN A 569 21.65 37.76 -72.52
N ILE A 570 22.97 37.61 -72.38
CA ILE A 570 23.58 36.48 -71.66
C ILE A 570 23.71 36.85 -70.18
N VAL A 571 23.25 35.95 -69.31
CA VAL A 571 23.34 36.08 -67.86
C VAL A 571 24.19 34.94 -67.32
N SER A 572 25.33 35.26 -66.71
CA SER A 572 26.30 34.28 -66.19
C SER A 572 26.63 34.54 -64.72
N PRO A 573 27.08 33.53 -63.94
CA PRO A 573 27.63 33.73 -62.61
C PRO A 573 28.69 34.84 -62.58
N LEU A 574 28.70 35.63 -61.50
CA LEU A 574 29.60 36.76 -61.34
C LEU A 574 30.31 36.68 -59.98
N ALA A 575 31.62 36.42 -60.03
CA ALA A 575 32.46 36.23 -58.86
C ALA A 575 33.14 37.52 -58.37
N GLY A 576 33.51 37.57 -57.09
CA GLY A 576 34.30 38.66 -56.51
C GLY A 576 33.53 39.93 -56.15
N ALA A 577 32.22 39.97 -56.40
CA ALA A 577 31.32 40.99 -55.86
C ALA A 577 31.22 40.82 -54.34
N LYS A 578 31.45 41.89 -53.58
CA LYS A 578 31.37 41.92 -52.11
C LYS A 578 30.06 42.55 -51.67
N PHE A 579 29.39 41.89 -50.74
CA PHE A 579 28.17 42.38 -50.11
C PHE A 579 28.41 42.67 -48.64
N LYS A 580 27.70 43.67 -48.13
CA LYS A 580 27.58 43.95 -46.70
C LYS A 580 26.11 43.89 -46.31
N LEU A 581 25.85 43.16 -45.22
CA LEU A 581 24.55 43.06 -44.57
C LEU A 581 24.62 43.84 -43.24
N VAL A 582 23.71 44.77 -43.00
CA VAL A 582 23.70 45.66 -41.83
C VAL A 582 22.38 45.55 -41.10
N CYS A 583 22.37 45.45 -39.77
CA CYS A 583 21.13 45.44 -39.01
C CYS A 583 20.45 46.84 -39.06
N THR A 584 19.16 46.91 -39.40
CA THR A 584 18.43 48.20 -39.46
C THR A 584 17.76 48.60 -38.15
N HIS A 585 17.91 47.80 -37.09
CA HIS A 585 17.21 47.97 -35.83
C HIS A 585 17.57 49.30 -35.14
N LYS A 586 16.57 50.17 -35.00
CA LYS A 586 16.67 51.45 -34.29
C LYS A 586 16.16 51.30 -32.87
N HIS A 587 16.86 51.88 -31.91
CA HIS A 587 16.44 51.86 -30.52
C HIS A 587 15.36 52.91 -30.26
N ASP A 588 14.34 52.52 -29.49
CA ASP A 588 13.21 53.37 -29.09
C ASP A 588 13.09 53.42 -27.55
N GLU A 589 11.96 53.92 -27.03
CA GLU A 589 11.71 53.92 -25.57
C GLU A 589 11.50 52.50 -25.02
N ASN A 590 11.00 51.54 -25.82
CA ASN A 590 10.78 50.16 -25.39
C ASN A 590 12.11 49.40 -25.23
N CYS A 591 13.14 49.78 -25.99
CA CYS A 591 14.50 49.30 -25.84
C CYS A 591 15.19 49.70 -24.52
N LYS A 592 14.66 50.66 -23.75
CA LYS A 592 15.36 51.19 -22.56
C LYS A 592 15.23 50.28 -21.34
N SER A 593 16.37 50.07 -20.67
CA SER A 593 16.47 49.49 -19.34
C SER A 593 16.12 50.51 -18.26
N LYS A 594 15.95 50.05 -17.00
CA LYS A 594 15.64 50.91 -15.84
C LYS A 594 16.75 51.92 -15.51
N ASP A 595 17.97 51.70 -16.00
CA ASP A 595 19.12 52.60 -15.92
C ASP A 595 19.37 53.39 -17.22
N GLY A 596 18.38 53.41 -18.14
CA GLY A 596 18.36 54.28 -19.32
C GLY A 596 19.18 53.81 -20.53
N LYS A 597 19.72 52.58 -20.51
CA LYS A 597 20.51 52.01 -21.62
C LYS A 597 19.64 51.21 -22.58
N TYR A 598 20.03 51.13 -23.85
CA TYR A 598 19.26 50.41 -24.88
C TYR A 598 19.51 48.88 -24.90
N SER A 599 19.45 48.21 -23.74
CA SER A 599 19.72 46.76 -23.62
C SER A 599 18.49 45.86 -23.60
N ASN A 600 17.28 46.43 -23.64
CA ASN A 600 16.02 45.67 -23.55
C ASN A 600 15.36 45.40 -24.91
N CYS A 601 16.02 45.72 -26.03
CA CYS A 601 15.45 45.50 -27.36
C CYS A 601 15.15 44.02 -27.66
N SER A 602 14.20 43.78 -28.56
CA SER A 602 13.85 42.45 -29.06
C SER A 602 14.91 41.85 -30.00
N ASP A 603 15.62 42.71 -30.73
CA ASP A 603 16.69 42.35 -31.67
C ASP A 603 17.83 41.57 -31.00
N ALA A 604 18.32 40.52 -31.66
CA ALA A 604 19.29 39.59 -31.08
C ALA A 604 20.68 40.18 -30.87
N HIS A 605 21.08 41.22 -31.60
CA HIS A 605 22.37 41.85 -31.41
C HIS A 605 22.42 42.67 -30.11
N SER A 606 21.26 43.09 -29.60
CA SER A 606 21.11 43.72 -28.28
C SER A 606 21.17 42.72 -27.11
N ASP A 607 21.40 41.43 -27.38
CA ASP A 607 21.70 40.45 -26.33
C ASP A 607 23.12 40.61 -25.78
N TYR A 608 23.97 41.37 -26.48
CA TYR A 608 25.34 41.75 -26.07
C TYR A 608 25.54 43.25 -26.14
N THR A 609 26.40 43.79 -25.28
CA THR A 609 26.73 45.22 -25.26
C THR A 609 27.46 45.69 -26.52
N ASP A 610 28.13 44.78 -27.22
CA ASP A 610 29.09 45.04 -28.29
C ASP A 610 28.48 45.77 -29.49
N PHE A 611 27.17 45.61 -29.73
CA PHE A 611 26.47 46.11 -30.91
C PHE A 611 25.49 47.26 -30.65
N ILE A 612 25.43 47.77 -29.41
CA ILE A 612 24.44 48.75 -28.95
C ILE A 612 25.01 50.17 -29.05
N THR A 613 24.37 51.05 -29.83
CA THR A 613 24.69 52.49 -29.89
C THR A 613 23.52 53.37 -29.45
N GLU A 614 23.75 54.68 -29.29
CA GLU A 614 22.69 55.65 -28.98
C GLU A 614 21.58 55.74 -30.05
N ARG A 615 21.83 55.27 -31.30
CA ARG A 615 20.93 55.44 -32.45
C ARG A 615 20.29 54.14 -32.95
N GLY A 616 20.77 52.98 -32.48
CA GLY A 616 20.39 51.66 -33.00
C GLY A 616 21.52 50.65 -32.91
N CYS A 617 21.30 49.50 -33.53
CA CYS A 617 22.30 48.47 -33.72
C CYS A 617 23.37 48.93 -34.73
N ASN A 618 24.64 48.53 -34.52
CA ASN A 618 25.73 48.73 -35.49
C ASN A 618 26.24 47.42 -36.11
N TRP A 619 25.59 46.29 -35.82
CA TRP A 619 26.01 44.98 -36.32
C TRP A 619 26.02 44.95 -37.85
N SER A 620 27.06 44.36 -38.41
CA SER A 620 27.11 44.03 -39.83
C SER A 620 28.01 42.84 -40.11
N SER A 621 27.73 42.17 -41.23
CA SER A 621 28.49 41.04 -41.77
C SER A 621 28.83 41.30 -43.24
N GLU A 622 29.84 40.62 -43.76
CA GLU A 622 30.30 40.77 -45.15
C GLU A 622 30.51 39.40 -45.81
N ALA A 623 30.08 39.29 -47.07
CA ALA A 623 30.22 38.07 -47.88
C ALA A 623 30.72 38.42 -49.29
N ILE A 624 31.33 37.44 -49.97
CA ILE A 624 31.86 37.61 -51.34
C ILE A 624 31.31 36.48 -52.22
N SER A 625 30.87 36.83 -53.42
CA SER A 625 30.43 35.86 -54.43
C SER A 625 31.58 34.95 -54.88
N ASN A 626 31.36 33.64 -54.80
CA ASN A 626 32.32 32.62 -55.24
C ASN A 626 32.35 32.49 -56.79
N LYS A 627 33.11 31.52 -57.32
CA LYS A 627 33.25 31.31 -58.78
C LYS A 627 31.92 30.94 -59.44
N GLU A 628 31.05 30.29 -58.69
CA GLU A 628 29.70 29.86 -59.04
C GLU A 628 28.68 31.00 -58.83
N GLY A 629 29.13 32.20 -58.45
CA GLY A 629 28.32 33.40 -58.20
C GLY A 629 27.62 33.43 -56.84
N LYS A 630 27.61 32.35 -56.06
CA LYS A 630 26.90 32.29 -54.79
C LYS A 630 27.53 33.20 -53.73
N VAL A 631 26.68 34.02 -53.10
CA VAL A 631 26.95 34.78 -51.89
C VAL A 631 26.27 34.04 -50.73
N LEU A 632 26.93 33.94 -49.58
CA LEU A 632 26.43 33.25 -48.40
C LEU A 632 26.80 34.03 -47.13
N PHE A 633 25.79 34.43 -46.36
CA PHE A 633 25.89 34.93 -45.00
C PHE A 633 25.44 33.83 -44.04
N THR A 634 26.24 33.51 -43.01
CA THR A 634 25.96 32.41 -42.08
C THR A 634 25.62 32.88 -40.68
N ASN A 635 24.81 32.08 -39.96
CA ASN A 635 24.37 32.35 -38.59
C ASN A 635 23.66 33.70 -38.41
N ILE A 636 22.71 33.99 -39.29
CA ILE A 636 21.94 35.24 -39.31
C ILE A 636 20.66 35.06 -38.48
N ASN A 637 20.52 35.89 -37.44
CA ASN A 637 19.37 35.88 -36.53
C ASN A 637 18.10 36.44 -37.21
N SER A 638 16.91 36.11 -36.71
CA SER A 638 15.67 36.75 -37.16
C SER A 638 15.74 38.28 -36.96
N GLY A 639 15.39 39.05 -38.00
CA GLY A 639 15.55 40.50 -38.01
C GLY A 639 15.32 41.12 -39.39
N VAL A 640 15.53 42.43 -39.50
CA VAL A 640 15.49 43.17 -40.77
C VAL A 640 16.85 43.81 -41.01
N TYR A 641 17.37 43.66 -42.22
CA TYR A 641 18.72 44.04 -42.59
C TYR A 641 18.75 44.81 -43.91
N GLU A 642 19.72 45.72 -44.04
CA GLU A 642 20.06 46.42 -45.28
C GLU A 642 21.21 45.69 -45.96
N LEU A 643 21.01 45.26 -47.21
CA LEU A 643 22.00 44.58 -48.05
C LEU A 643 22.49 45.55 -49.13
N THR A 644 23.81 45.69 -49.26
CA THR A 644 24.48 46.57 -50.23
C THR A 644 25.65 45.86 -50.91
N GLU A 645 25.86 46.10 -52.21
CA GLU A 645 27.06 45.63 -52.93
C GLU A 645 28.21 46.64 -52.72
N THR A 646 29.08 46.36 -51.74
CA THR A 646 30.16 47.27 -51.31
C THR A 646 31.45 47.14 -52.14
N LYS A 647 31.54 46.14 -53.03
CA LYS A 647 32.57 46.09 -54.07
C LYS A 647 32.01 45.40 -55.31
N VAL A 648 32.00 46.12 -56.41
CA VAL A 648 31.51 45.65 -57.71
C VAL A 648 32.67 45.09 -58.54
N PRO A 649 32.50 43.95 -59.24
CA PRO A 649 33.54 43.41 -60.12
C PRO A 649 33.85 44.30 -61.31
N GLU A 650 35.10 44.20 -61.79
CA GLU A 650 35.59 45.00 -62.91
C GLU A 650 34.75 44.79 -64.18
N GLY A 651 34.47 45.89 -64.88
CA GLY A 651 33.63 45.89 -66.09
C GLY A 651 32.12 45.96 -65.85
N TYR A 652 31.62 45.91 -64.62
CA TYR A 652 30.17 46.00 -64.32
C TYR A 652 29.74 47.38 -63.79
N LYS A 653 28.48 47.75 -64.02
CA LYS A 653 27.87 48.93 -63.41
C LYS A 653 27.81 48.75 -61.90
N GLU A 654 28.03 49.85 -61.18
CA GLU A 654 27.89 49.93 -59.74
C GLU A 654 26.44 50.21 -59.39
N PRO A 655 25.77 49.34 -58.61
CA PRO A 655 24.37 49.52 -58.27
C PRO A 655 24.23 50.65 -57.24
N LYS A 656 23.15 51.42 -57.36
CA LYS A 656 22.71 52.38 -56.33
C LYS A 656 21.50 51.88 -55.56
N THR A 657 20.90 50.78 -56.02
CA THR A 657 19.87 50.00 -55.31
C THR A 657 20.46 49.39 -54.03
N SER A 658 19.76 49.56 -52.91
CA SER A 658 19.87 48.73 -51.72
C SER A 658 18.74 47.70 -51.68
N TRP A 659 18.92 46.62 -50.94
CA TRP A 659 17.88 45.61 -50.74
C TRP A 659 17.57 45.44 -49.26
N THR A 660 16.28 45.41 -48.94
CA THR A 660 15.81 45.00 -47.61
C THR A 660 15.81 43.47 -47.55
N VAL A 661 16.49 42.90 -46.54
CA VAL A 661 16.47 41.46 -46.26
C VAL A 661 15.71 41.22 -44.96
N ILE A 662 14.61 40.48 -45.03
CA ILE A 662 13.79 40.10 -43.88
C ILE A 662 14.10 38.65 -43.55
N VAL A 663 14.58 38.37 -42.34
CA VAL A 663 14.98 37.02 -41.91
C VAL A 663 14.04 36.50 -40.83
N ASP A 664 13.49 35.31 -41.07
CA ASP A 664 12.76 34.49 -40.10
C ASP A 664 13.52 33.17 -39.89
N ALA A 665 14.56 33.25 -39.07
CA ALA A 665 15.43 32.14 -38.74
C ALA A 665 14.72 31.04 -37.93
N ALA A 666 13.57 31.33 -37.30
CA ALA A 666 12.80 30.34 -36.57
C ALA A 666 12.02 29.39 -37.50
N ASN A 667 11.73 29.83 -38.73
CA ASN A 667 11.09 29.04 -39.79
C ASN A 667 12.03 28.71 -40.98
N ASP A 668 13.33 28.95 -40.81
CA ASP A 668 14.39 28.76 -41.82
C ASP A 668 14.11 29.47 -43.16
N LYS A 669 13.76 30.77 -43.08
CA LYS A 669 13.32 31.59 -44.23
C LYS A 669 13.96 32.98 -44.23
N PHE A 670 14.07 33.54 -45.43
CA PHE A 670 14.30 34.96 -45.64
C PHE A 670 13.62 35.44 -46.94
N THR A 671 13.35 36.74 -47.03
CA THR A 671 13.06 37.43 -48.30
C THR A 671 14.15 38.46 -48.60
N ILE A 672 14.34 38.77 -49.88
CA ILE A 672 15.11 39.92 -50.35
C ILE A 672 14.14 40.76 -51.19
N GLU A 673 14.08 42.06 -50.92
CA GLU A 673 13.14 43.01 -51.52
C GLU A 673 13.90 44.24 -52.03
N GLU A 674 13.55 44.76 -53.22
CA GLU A 674 14.21 45.95 -53.79
C GLU A 674 13.70 47.23 -53.12
N ASP A 675 14.61 48.07 -52.63
CA ASP A 675 14.24 49.40 -52.17
C ASP A 675 13.96 50.29 -53.41
N ASN A 676 12.68 50.65 -53.61
CA ASN A 676 12.09 51.23 -54.83
C ASN A 676 12.62 52.62 -55.28
N VAL A 677 13.79 53.06 -54.80
CA VAL A 677 14.33 54.42 -55.00
C VAL A 677 15.12 54.55 -56.30
N ILE A 678 15.88 53.52 -56.69
CA ILE A 678 16.68 53.48 -57.93
C ILE A 678 16.69 52.04 -58.46
N ASN A 679 16.38 51.85 -59.74
CA ASN A 679 16.46 50.55 -60.42
C ASN A 679 17.58 50.58 -61.46
N ASP A 680 18.82 50.26 -61.04
CA ASP A 680 19.99 50.08 -61.92
C ASP A 680 20.68 48.71 -61.77
N CYS A 681 20.07 47.82 -60.99
CA CYS A 681 20.38 46.40 -60.84
C CYS A 681 19.08 45.62 -60.70
N LYS A 682 19.04 44.36 -61.16
CA LYS A 682 17.82 43.55 -61.18
C LYS A 682 17.87 42.41 -60.16
N LEU A 683 16.88 42.37 -59.28
CA LEU A 683 16.54 41.19 -58.49
C LEU A 683 15.60 40.26 -59.27
N GLU A 684 15.90 38.97 -59.28
CA GLU A 684 15.02 37.90 -59.75
C GLU A 684 14.80 36.89 -58.61
N TRP A 685 13.59 36.35 -58.50
CA TRP A 685 13.29 35.20 -57.65
C TRP A 685 12.63 34.09 -58.47
N ASN A 686 13.10 32.85 -58.30
CA ASN A 686 12.37 31.68 -58.77
C ASN A 686 12.64 30.46 -57.87
N GLN A 687 11.80 29.43 -57.99
CA GLN A 687 11.82 28.25 -57.11
C GLN A 687 13.06 27.34 -57.27
N MET A 688 13.82 27.46 -58.37
CA MET A 688 14.98 26.60 -58.66
C MET A 688 16.31 27.26 -58.25
N ASP A 689 16.49 28.55 -58.54
CA ASP A 689 17.70 29.30 -58.22
C ASP A 689 17.62 30.04 -56.86
N GLY A 690 16.41 30.31 -56.35
CA GLY A 690 16.19 31.25 -55.24
C GLY A 690 16.31 32.71 -55.69
N PHE A 691 16.82 33.58 -54.82
CA PHE A 691 17.09 34.98 -55.15
C PHE A 691 18.35 35.13 -56.01
N THR A 692 18.32 36.04 -56.97
CA THR A 692 19.43 36.33 -57.89
C THR A 692 19.56 37.83 -58.12
N ILE A 693 20.75 38.39 -57.91
CA ILE A 693 21.06 39.83 -58.11
C ILE A 693 21.94 39.98 -59.36
N ILE A 694 21.49 40.76 -60.36
CA ILE A 694 22.10 40.85 -61.70
C ILE A 694 22.58 42.28 -62.00
N ASN A 695 23.91 42.48 -62.11
CA ASN A 695 24.48 43.76 -62.53
C ASN A 695 24.67 43.78 -64.05
N GLU A 696 24.34 44.89 -64.70
CA GLU A 696 24.66 45.07 -66.10
C GLU A 696 26.15 45.36 -66.33
N LYS A 697 26.74 44.76 -67.37
CA LYS A 697 28.08 45.10 -67.84
C LYS A 697 28.11 46.55 -68.36
N ARG A 698 29.20 47.28 -68.11
CA ARG A 698 29.42 48.61 -68.69
C ARG A 698 29.61 48.48 -70.19
N PHE A 699 28.71 49.07 -70.98
CA PHE A 699 28.97 49.31 -72.39
C PHE A 699 30.11 50.33 -72.52
N GLN A 700 31.23 49.91 -73.10
CA GLN A 700 32.19 50.83 -73.68
C GLN A 700 31.79 51.08 -75.14
N PRO A 701 31.64 52.33 -75.60
CA PRO A 701 31.46 52.62 -77.01
C PRO A 701 32.74 52.25 -77.75
N VAL A 702 32.63 51.47 -78.83
CA VAL A 702 33.77 51.18 -79.71
C VAL A 702 34.11 52.46 -80.48
N ILE A 703 35.24 53.07 -80.12
CA ILE A 703 35.86 54.12 -80.94
C ILE A 703 36.61 53.41 -82.07
N PRO A 704 36.41 53.76 -83.35
CA PRO A 704 37.19 53.21 -84.44
C PRO A 704 38.65 53.69 -84.37
N ASP A 705 39.60 52.77 -84.53
CA ASP A 705 41.03 53.13 -84.63
C ASP A 705 41.32 53.83 -85.97
N GLU A 706 41.97 55.00 -85.92
CA GLU A 706 42.63 55.64 -87.08
C GLU A 706 44.17 55.59 -86.95
N PRO A 707 44.94 55.62 -88.06
CA PRO A 707 46.06 54.68 -88.16
C PRO A 707 47.47 55.27 -88.32
N THR A 708 48.43 54.72 -87.55
CA THR A 708 49.89 54.72 -87.85
C THR A 708 50.58 56.11 -87.81
N ILE A 709 51.90 56.32 -87.93
CA ILE A 709 53.06 55.54 -88.44
C ILE A 709 54.32 55.81 -87.54
N PRO A 710 55.50 55.16 -87.73
CA PRO A 710 56.49 54.94 -86.66
C PRO A 710 57.65 55.93 -86.61
N ASN A 711 58.51 55.81 -85.58
CA ASN A 711 59.93 56.14 -85.68
C ASN A 711 60.82 55.31 -84.72
N THR A 712 61.82 54.65 -85.33
CA THR A 712 63.05 54.06 -84.76
C THR A 712 64.12 54.14 -85.88
N PRO A 713 65.44 53.93 -85.67
CA PRO A 713 66.11 53.38 -84.48
C PRO A 713 67.33 54.18 -83.98
N ASP A 714 68.05 53.61 -83.01
CA ASP A 714 69.53 53.57 -83.08
C ASP A 714 70.07 52.25 -82.44
N LYS A 715 71.21 51.76 -82.95
CA LYS A 715 71.87 50.44 -82.68
C LYS A 715 73.24 50.41 -83.41
N PRO A 716 74.12 49.36 -83.35
CA PRO A 716 74.10 48.08 -82.62
C PRO A 716 74.97 48.11 -81.31
N ILE A 717 75.85 47.22 -80.82
CA ILE A 717 76.61 46.01 -81.23
C ILE A 717 76.66 44.96 -80.06
N TYR A 718 77.31 43.81 -80.31
CA TYR A 718 77.50 42.61 -79.47
C TYR A 718 78.74 42.74 -78.52
N GLU A 719 79.06 41.85 -77.56
CA GLU A 719 79.42 40.41 -77.64
C GLU A 719 79.09 39.66 -76.31
N GLU A 720 78.50 38.45 -76.36
CA GLU A 720 79.09 37.13 -76.03
C GLU A 720 79.21 36.74 -74.52
N THR A 721 79.19 35.46 -74.08
CA THR A 721 78.38 34.23 -74.37
C THR A 721 78.60 33.18 -73.22
N VAL A 722 78.04 31.96 -73.33
CA VAL A 722 78.55 30.66 -72.77
C VAL A 722 77.99 30.08 -71.42
N LYS A 723 76.97 29.17 -71.54
CA LYS A 723 76.75 27.87 -70.80
C LYS A 723 76.42 27.86 -69.28
N GLN A 724 75.78 26.86 -68.64
CA GLN A 724 74.93 25.65 -68.90
C GLN A 724 74.37 25.19 -67.49
N ASN A 725 73.37 24.34 -67.19
CA ASN A 725 72.41 23.36 -67.81
C ASN A 725 71.01 23.56 -67.10
N THR A 726 69.83 22.95 -67.33
CA THR A 726 69.28 21.74 -68.02
C THR A 726 69.46 20.36 -67.31
N PRO A 727 68.64 19.30 -67.53
CA PRO A 727 67.37 19.17 -68.30
C PRO A 727 66.21 18.37 -67.62
N LYS A 728 65.09 18.21 -68.37
CA LYS A 728 63.92 17.29 -68.23
C LYS A 728 62.74 17.82 -67.39
N THR A 729 61.58 18.21 -67.92
CA THR A 729 60.85 18.01 -69.22
C THR A 729 59.94 16.76 -69.30
N GLU A 730 58.80 16.93 -69.99
CA GLU A 730 57.56 16.14 -69.93
C GLU A 730 57.48 14.89 -70.86
N GLN A 731 56.34 14.17 -70.75
CA GLN A 731 55.33 13.90 -71.81
C GLN A 731 54.98 12.44 -72.21
N LYS A 732 53.65 12.24 -72.39
CA LYS A 732 52.91 11.35 -73.35
C LYS A 732 52.52 9.87 -73.06
N ILE A 733 51.21 9.68 -72.85
CA ILE A 733 50.22 8.88 -73.66
C ILE A 733 50.20 7.32 -73.66
N LYS A 734 49.05 6.76 -73.20
CA LYS A 734 48.43 5.41 -73.47
C LYS A 734 49.19 4.14 -72.97
N PHE A 735 48.61 2.92 -72.86
CA PHE A 735 47.37 2.30 -73.41
C PHE A 735 46.64 1.31 -72.44
N ASN A 736 45.31 1.43 -72.35
CA ASN A 736 44.23 0.40 -72.31
C ASN A 736 44.47 -1.05 -71.77
N LYS A 737 43.60 -1.50 -70.84
CA LYS A 737 42.84 -2.78 -71.00
C LYS A 737 41.57 -2.86 -70.11
N ASN A 738 40.45 -3.31 -70.71
CA ASN A 738 39.23 -3.76 -70.01
C ASN A 738 39.48 -5.15 -69.33
N ALA A 739 38.62 -5.74 -68.48
CA ALA A 739 37.17 -5.61 -68.19
C ALA A 739 36.87 -6.17 -66.76
N LYS A 740 35.65 -6.32 -66.20
CA LYS A 740 34.23 -6.21 -66.65
C LYS A 740 33.29 -6.19 -65.40
N THR A 741 32.06 -5.66 -65.53
CA THR A 741 30.87 -5.84 -64.63
C THR A 741 30.99 -5.43 -63.14
N GLY A 742 29.96 -4.90 -62.47
CA GLY A 742 28.59 -4.51 -62.88
C GLY A 742 27.77 -3.98 -61.69
N ASP A 743 26.67 -3.28 -61.94
CA ASP A 743 25.86 -2.55 -60.94
C ASP A 743 25.05 -3.43 -59.96
N TYR A 744 24.74 -2.92 -58.76
CA TYR A 744 23.41 -2.33 -58.45
C TYR A 744 23.36 -1.66 -57.04
N SER A 745 22.22 -1.02 -56.73
CA SER A 745 22.05 0.07 -55.75
C SER A 745 21.44 -0.30 -54.38
N ASP A 746 21.75 0.54 -53.38
CA ASP A 746 20.96 1.01 -52.22
C ASP A 746 19.72 0.25 -51.71
N MET A 747 19.64 0.06 -50.38
CA MET A 747 18.48 0.53 -49.58
C MET A 747 18.67 0.55 -48.04
N SER A 748 18.45 1.73 -47.45
CA SER A 748 17.90 2.08 -46.12
C SER A 748 18.04 1.18 -44.85
N PHE A 749 18.58 1.81 -43.79
CA PHE A 749 18.21 1.75 -42.35
C PHE A 749 16.95 0.95 -41.91
N TRP A 750 16.99 0.27 -40.75
CA TRP A 750 16.36 0.75 -39.48
C TRP A 750 16.70 -0.08 -38.21
N SER A 751 16.37 0.53 -37.06
CA SER A 751 16.43 0.15 -35.62
C SER A 751 16.63 -1.29 -35.10
N LEU A 752 17.36 -1.34 -33.98
CA LEU A 752 17.21 -2.24 -32.82
C LEU A 752 15.76 -2.28 -32.25
N ALA A 753 15.14 -3.47 -32.11
CA ALA A 753 14.36 -3.93 -30.93
C ALA A 753 13.59 -5.25 -31.18
N ALA A 754 13.49 -6.09 -30.13
CA ALA A 754 12.54 -7.23 -29.99
C ALA A 754 12.71 -8.43 -30.99
N LEU A 755 12.34 -9.69 -30.69
CA LEU A 755 11.87 -10.34 -29.46
C LEU A 755 12.28 -11.84 -29.46
N ILE A 756 12.44 -12.45 -28.27
CA ILE A 756 12.28 -13.91 -27.94
C ILE A 756 12.60 -14.92 -29.06
N SER A 757 13.65 -15.75 -28.93
CA SER A 757 13.56 -17.04 -28.18
C SER A 757 14.93 -17.76 -28.06
N VAL A 758 14.94 -18.97 -27.47
CA VAL A 758 16.09 -19.89 -27.34
C VAL A 758 17.15 -19.50 -26.28
N ILE A 759 16.69 -19.09 -25.10
CA ILE A 759 17.39 -19.38 -23.84
C ILE A 759 16.41 -20.15 -22.95
N THR A 760 16.27 -21.46 -23.21
CA THR A 760 15.26 -22.30 -22.52
C THR A 760 15.70 -23.76 -22.31
N ILE A 761 16.94 -24.13 -22.65
CA ILE A 761 17.56 -25.40 -22.25
C ILE A 761 18.97 -25.12 -21.73
N LEU A 762 19.08 -24.69 -20.46
CA LEU A 762 20.26 -24.96 -19.61
C LEU A 762 20.07 -24.64 -18.11
N ILE A 763 19.03 -23.90 -17.72
CA ILE A 763 18.71 -23.62 -16.30
C ILE A 763 17.54 -24.53 -15.82
N ILE A 764 17.65 -25.82 -16.11
CA ILE A 764 16.79 -26.88 -15.58
C ILE A 764 17.70 -28.06 -15.18
N VAL A 765 18.12 -28.09 -13.91
CA VAL A 765 18.48 -29.29 -13.11
C VAL A 765 19.01 -28.86 -11.72
N THR A 766 19.78 -27.77 -11.61
CA THR A 766 20.56 -27.42 -10.40
C THR A 766 19.96 -26.35 -9.47
N GLN A 767 18.63 -26.26 -9.32
CA GLN A 767 18.03 -25.44 -8.25
C GLN A 767 16.68 -25.93 -7.70
N LYS A 768 16.50 -27.25 -7.57
CA LYS A 768 15.31 -27.85 -6.92
C LYS A 768 15.55 -28.28 -5.47
N SER A 769 16.12 -27.36 -4.68
CA SER A 769 16.27 -27.45 -3.22
C SER A 769 16.18 -26.04 -2.64
N ARG A 770 15.45 -25.87 -1.52
CA ARG A 770 14.90 -24.60 -0.98
C ARG A 770 13.70 -24.03 -1.75
N ASN A 771 12.54 -24.64 -1.53
CA ASN A 771 11.29 -23.95 -1.15
C ASN A 771 10.18 -24.97 -0.90
N ALA A 772 10.09 -25.45 0.34
CA ALA A 772 9.06 -26.39 0.82
C ALA A 772 8.89 -26.30 2.36
N LYS A 773 8.86 -25.07 2.89
CA LYS A 773 8.42 -24.76 4.26
C LYS A 773 7.71 -23.41 4.26
N ASN A 774 6.38 -23.45 4.36
CA ASN A 774 5.53 -22.39 4.89
C ASN A 774 4.25 -23.06 5.40
N ASN A 775 4.14 -23.09 6.72
CA ASN A 775 2.95 -23.21 7.58
C ASN A 775 3.47 -23.18 9.02
#